data_AF-A0A944KUR1-F1
#
_entry.id   AF-A0A944KUR1-F1
#
_cell.length_a   1.000
_cell.length_b   1.000
_cell.length_c   1.000
_cell.angle_alpha   90.00
_cell.angle_beta   90.00
_cell.angle_gamma   90.00
#
_symmetry.space_group_name_H-M   'P 1'
#
loop_
_entity.id
_entity.type
_entity.pdbx_description
1 polymer ?
#
loop_
_entity_poly.entity_id
_entity_poly.type
_entity_poly.pdbx_seq_one_letter_code
_entity_poly.pdbx_strand_id
1 'polypeptide(L)'
;MQAAQTQRKFRGKNKAPKWKKPGDGQVSVMVLPLAVTDPAELSRLEKLFGSMWSIKRAVQRDARAKVDAYWAAKHERDERGAKTVRQRLGLSREALERRAYKHLEAAGHLKHHASKALAMHMADEVWNGVQRPLFPDSTGHRFGRPKTGRWHDFTRIPGRARSHTTERKWETFRLVGTLHGHTMAYTDGGQHTVQQPRRMPVPAAPSGTVPTGRTTASGKPGTRNATWWDHTGPLAVVFAGGPDSGRGDLVLPVRIPQQPGQWARVEHFLANPGRWHKVDLVRRRKASAPGGWVYEAHLMILGPGYTAPAVRQMREQAAALDRIGGVDGNVSNVSVVSLPTSLDPAHGAPASTEITLSPEEQALLEREAEKRRGRARALERSRRATNAAQYGLSKKQARRAENRAANGLTPKQVSVPGGARAARVDGVPKQAFRRDRLSTCYRDLRARQAEAAAGSAEHRRHRAREVARQIIAAHGPVLVVEDCDIRTWYRLWGKRLSQTTPGMLISALDRECQASGGRLVRASTWSTALSQHCLCGERVSKTLRDREHKCIACGLTGKRDLVSAALAAFVRFADVDDPKTAYLDTTASRHAQITYAESLEEALRESTAPSQTTVRGAGHAAVPRQRRGTSAPRTAGQRSRATPDETRPKRDHAGKPGHRAGRNPQLTLW
;
A
#
# COMPACT_ATOMS: atom_id res chain seq x y z
N MET A 1 -4.15 -56.03 18.33
CA MET A 1 -4.70 -55.76 16.98
C MET A 1 -4.76 -54.26 16.75
N GLN A 2 -3.83 -53.71 15.96
CA GLN A 2 -3.84 -52.29 15.57
C GLN A 2 -4.89 -52.09 14.47
N ALA A 3 -5.90 -51.26 14.74
CA ALA A 3 -6.93 -50.92 13.76
C ALA A 3 -6.28 -50.29 12.52
N ALA A 4 -6.48 -50.92 11.36
CA ALA A 4 -5.99 -50.45 10.08
C ALA A 4 -6.53 -49.03 9.80
N GLN A 5 -5.62 -48.05 9.76
CA GLN A 5 -5.95 -46.70 9.31
C GLN A 5 -6.45 -46.77 7.87
N THR A 6 -7.71 -46.44 7.67
CA THR A 6 -8.35 -46.40 6.35
C THR A 6 -7.54 -45.47 5.44
N GLN A 7 -6.99 -46.02 4.35
CA GLN A 7 -6.26 -45.27 3.35
C GLN A 7 -7.17 -44.14 2.82
N ARG A 8 -6.82 -42.88 3.10
CA ARG A 8 -7.58 -41.71 2.65
C ARG A 8 -7.64 -41.73 1.11
N LYS A 9 -8.84 -41.89 0.55
CA LYS A 9 -9.10 -41.74 -0.90
C LYS A 9 -8.70 -40.33 -1.34
N PHE A 10 -7.65 -40.22 -2.15
CA PHE A 10 -7.27 -38.95 -2.78
C PHE A 10 -8.07 -38.77 -4.07
N ARG A 11 -8.56 -37.55 -4.31
CA ARG A 11 -9.24 -37.19 -5.55
C ARG A 11 -8.25 -37.33 -6.71
N GLY A 12 -8.58 -38.15 -7.71
CA GLY A 12 -7.75 -38.37 -8.90
C GLY A 12 -7.47 -37.09 -9.70
N LYS A 13 -6.52 -37.15 -10.65
CA LYS A 13 -6.19 -36.02 -11.54
C LYS A 13 -7.46 -35.53 -12.24
N ASN A 14 -7.75 -34.23 -12.11
CA ASN A 14 -8.92 -33.62 -12.73
C ASN A 14 -8.74 -33.68 -14.26
N LYS A 15 -9.59 -34.46 -14.96
CA LYS A 15 -9.51 -34.70 -16.41
C LYS A 15 -10.10 -33.55 -17.25
N ALA A 16 -10.79 -32.60 -16.63
CA ALA A 16 -11.34 -31.43 -17.30
C ALA A 16 -10.23 -30.42 -17.67
N PRO A 17 -10.37 -29.68 -18.80
CA PRO A 17 -9.44 -28.63 -19.17
C PRO A 17 -9.28 -27.61 -18.04
N LYS A 18 -8.04 -27.16 -17.79
CA LYS A 18 -7.76 -26.15 -16.77
C LYS A 18 -8.46 -24.85 -17.16
N TRP A 19 -9.29 -24.32 -16.28
CA TRP A 19 -9.88 -23.00 -16.46
C TRP A 19 -8.78 -21.95 -16.67
N LYS A 20 -8.92 -21.17 -17.74
CA LYS A 20 -8.07 -20.02 -18.05
C LYS A 20 -8.82 -18.74 -17.70
N LYS A 21 -8.08 -17.72 -17.26
CA LYS A 21 -8.69 -16.40 -17.02
C LYS A 21 -9.25 -15.86 -18.34
N PRO A 22 -10.45 -15.26 -18.34
CA PRO A 22 -11.01 -14.64 -19.53
C PRO A 22 -10.18 -13.40 -19.94
N GLY A 23 -10.23 -13.07 -21.23
CA GLY A 23 -9.45 -11.98 -21.83
C GLY A 23 -7.95 -12.26 -21.86
N ASP A 24 -7.16 -11.20 -21.84
CA ASP A 24 -5.69 -11.21 -21.69
C ASP A 24 -5.21 -11.63 -20.29
N GLY A 25 -6.13 -12.05 -19.42
CA GLY A 25 -5.84 -12.43 -18.04
C GLY A 25 -5.67 -11.26 -17.07
N GLN A 26 -6.06 -10.04 -17.47
CA GLN A 26 -6.07 -8.87 -16.59
C GLN A 26 -6.89 -9.12 -15.32
N VAL A 27 -6.35 -8.61 -14.21
CA VAL A 27 -7.03 -8.59 -12.92
C VAL A 27 -6.86 -7.24 -12.27
N SER A 28 -7.90 -6.81 -11.57
CA SER A 28 -7.92 -5.57 -10.80
C SER A 28 -8.32 -5.86 -9.36
N VAL A 29 -8.04 -4.94 -8.45
CA VAL A 29 -8.39 -5.07 -7.03
C VAL A 29 -9.15 -3.83 -6.57
N MET A 30 -10.34 -4.05 -6.01
CA MET A 30 -11.08 -3.04 -5.26
C MET A 30 -10.88 -3.26 -3.77
N VAL A 31 -10.55 -2.20 -3.04
CA VAL A 31 -10.46 -2.23 -1.57
C VAL A 31 -11.83 -1.85 -1.01
N LEU A 32 -12.46 -2.78 -0.30
CA LEU A 32 -13.76 -2.62 0.34
C LEU A 32 -13.58 -2.52 1.86
N PRO A 33 -13.81 -1.35 2.49
CA PRO A 33 -13.81 -1.24 3.94
C PRO A 33 -14.86 -2.15 4.58
N LEU A 34 -14.50 -2.83 5.67
CA LEU A 34 -15.41 -3.67 6.43
C LEU A 34 -15.86 -2.95 7.71
N ALA A 35 -17.17 -2.88 7.92
CA ALA A 35 -17.77 -2.22 9.07
C ALA A 35 -17.91 -3.18 10.26
N VAL A 36 -16.77 -3.61 10.80
CA VAL A 36 -16.72 -4.49 11.99
C VAL A 36 -16.80 -3.62 13.24
N THR A 37 -18.02 -3.39 13.73
CA THR A 37 -18.27 -2.55 14.93
C THR A 37 -18.78 -3.32 16.14
N ASP A 38 -19.26 -4.55 15.94
CA ASP A 38 -19.70 -5.43 17.03
C ASP A 38 -18.48 -6.06 17.75
N PRO A 39 -18.35 -5.92 19.08
CA PRO A 39 -17.29 -6.56 19.85
C PRO A 39 -17.19 -8.08 19.67
N ALA A 40 -18.32 -8.80 19.50
CA ALA A 40 -18.31 -10.25 19.35
C ALA A 40 -17.67 -10.66 18.01
N GLU A 41 -18.09 -10.05 16.91
CA GLU A 41 -17.48 -10.25 15.58
C GLU A 41 -16.02 -9.80 15.54
N LEU A 42 -15.67 -8.70 16.22
CA LEU A 42 -14.28 -8.26 16.33
C LEU A 42 -13.40 -9.32 17.02
N SER A 43 -13.89 -9.91 18.12
CA SER A 43 -13.20 -11.00 18.82
C SER A 43 -13.01 -12.23 17.91
N ARG A 44 -14.03 -12.62 17.14
CA ARG A 44 -13.94 -13.73 16.17
C ARG A 44 -12.88 -13.45 15.10
N LEU A 45 -12.86 -12.23 14.59
CA LEU A 45 -11.93 -11.79 13.57
C LEU A 45 -10.48 -11.74 14.08
N GLU A 46 -10.26 -11.27 15.31
CA GLU A 46 -8.96 -11.30 15.97
C GLU A 46 -8.45 -12.73 16.18
N LYS A 47 -9.34 -13.64 16.60
CA LYS A 47 -9.02 -15.08 16.72
C LYS A 47 -8.66 -15.70 15.37
N LEU A 48 -9.41 -15.40 14.30
CA LEU A 48 -9.07 -15.83 12.93
C LEU A 48 -7.66 -15.35 12.52
N PHE A 49 -7.36 -14.06 12.68
CA PHE A 49 -6.01 -13.56 12.40
C PHE A 49 -4.96 -14.24 13.27
N GLY A 50 -5.24 -14.45 14.56
CA GLY A 50 -4.35 -15.12 15.52
C GLY A 50 -4.01 -16.54 15.08
N SER A 51 -5.04 -17.32 14.74
CA SER A 51 -4.89 -18.69 14.23
C SER A 51 -4.07 -18.73 12.94
N MET A 52 -4.39 -17.86 11.98
CA MET A 52 -3.68 -17.80 10.71
C MET A 52 -2.22 -17.37 10.88
N TRP A 53 -1.92 -16.47 11.81
CA TRP A 53 -0.55 -16.11 12.15
C TRP A 53 0.23 -17.27 12.77
N SER A 54 -0.37 -18.00 13.70
CA SER A 54 0.25 -19.19 14.31
C SER A 54 0.62 -20.21 13.25
N ILE A 55 -0.29 -20.51 12.33
CA ILE A 55 -0.07 -21.42 11.19
C ILE A 55 1.05 -20.87 10.29
N LYS A 56 0.95 -19.60 9.85
CA LYS A 56 1.98 -18.97 9.00
C LYS A 56 3.36 -19.06 9.63
N ARG A 57 3.47 -18.74 10.92
CA ARG A 57 4.74 -18.73 11.65
C ARG A 57 5.34 -20.13 11.76
N ALA A 58 4.52 -21.15 11.99
CA ALA A 58 4.96 -22.55 12.00
C ALA A 58 5.50 -22.95 10.63
N VAL A 59 4.75 -22.67 9.55
CA VAL A 59 5.18 -22.99 8.17
C VAL A 59 6.43 -22.20 7.77
N GLN A 60 6.57 -20.93 8.20
CA GLN A 60 7.79 -20.14 7.97
C GLN A 60 9.01 -20.73 8.65
N ARG A 61 8.86 -21.33 9.84
CA ARG A 61 9.97 -22.01 10.53
C ARG A 61 10.35 -23.30 9.81
N ASP A 62 9.36 -24.10 9.40
CA ASP A 62 9.61 -25.30 8.59
C ASP A 62 10.33 -24.95 7.29
N ALA A 63 9.85 -23.93 6.58
CA ALA A 63 10.46 -23.47 5.33
C ALA A 63 11.89 -22.98 5.55
N ARG A 64 12.14 -22.21 6.62
CA ARG A 64 13.48 -21.74 6.97
C ARG A 64 14.42 -22.90 7.27
N ALA A 65 14.02 -23.85 8.12
CA ALA A 65 14.82 -25.02 8.45
C ALA A 65 15.15 -25.85 7.20
N LYS A 66 14.18 -26.04 6.29
CA LYS A 66 14.39 -26.73 5.02
C LYS A 66 15.34 -25.98 4.08
N VAL A 67 15.25 -24.65 4.01
CA VAL A 67 16.17 -23.84 3.19
C VAL A 67 17.59 -23.88 3.76
N ASP A 68 17.73 -23.83 5.08
CA ASP A 68 19.03 -23.95 5.75
C ASP A 68 19.66 -25.33 5.48
N ALA A 69 18.87 -26.40 5.61
CA ALA A 69 19.31 -27.76 5.27
C ALA A 69 19.67 -27.90 3.79
N TYR A 70 18.87 -27.28 2.90
CA TYR A 70 19.18 -27.22 1.48
C TYR A 70 20.54 -26.57 1.29
N TRP A 71 20.77 -25.37 1.83
CA TRP A 71 22.04 -24.64 1.72
C TRP A 71 23.25 -25.42 2.25
N ALA A 72 23.11 -26.09 3.40
CA ALA A 72 24.15 -26.93 3.98
C ALA A 72 24.51 -28.15 3.11
N ALA A 73 23.54 -28.71 2.36
CA ALA A 73 23.75 -29.86 1.49
C ALA A 73 24.44 -29.50 0.15
N LYS A 74 25.55 -28.75 0.18
CA LYS A 74 26.30 -28.34 -1.03
C LYS A 74 26.79 -29.55 -1.83
N HIS A 75 27.55 -30.44 -1.20
CA HIS A 75 28.11 -31.62 -1.84
C HIS A 75 27.02 -32.48 -2.51
N GLU A 76 25.93 -32.76 -1.80
CA GLU A 76 24.81 -33.52 -2.38
C GLU A 76 24.14 -32.81 -3.57
N ARG A 77 24.11 -31.48 -3.61
CA ARG A 77 23.56 -30.76 -4.78
C ARG A 77 24.48 -30.85 -5.98
N ASP A 78 25.79 -30.83 -5.75
CA ASP A 78 26.81 -30.89 -6.79
C ASP A 78 26.85 -32.32 -7.37
N GLU A 79 26.70 -33.36 -6.53
CA GLU A 79 26.69 -34.78 -6.93
C GLU A 79 25.35 -35.26 -7.51
N ARG A 80 24.23 -35.01 -6.81
CA ARG A 80 22.91 -35.62 -7.10
C ARG A 80 21.93 -34.65 -7.74
N GLY A 81 22.32 -33.38 -7.89
CA GLY A 81 21.53 -32.32 -8.46
C GLY A 81 20.62 -31.59 -7.47
N ALA A 82 20.51 -30.27 -7.65
CA ALA A 82 19.69 -29.37 -6.83
C ALA A 82 18.20 -29.78 -6.72
N LYS A 83 17.62 -30.31 -7.80
CA LYS A 83 16.21 -30.74 -7.82
C LYS A 83 15.97 -31.92 -6.89
N THR A 84 16.85 -32.91 -6.89
CA THR A 84 16.80 -34.12 -6.06
C THR A 84 16.86 -33.75 -4.57
N VAL A 85 17.80 -32.90 -4.19
CA VAL A 85 17.95 -32.41 -2.82
C VAL A 85 16.68 -31.66 -2.36
N ARG A 86 16.08 -30.81 -3.21
CA ARG A 86 14.80 -30.15 -2.88
C ARG A 86 13.66 -31.15 -2.66
N GLN A 87 13.56 -32.19 -3.48
CA GLN A 87 12.52 -33.21 -3.33
C GLN A 87 12.68 -33.98 -2.02
N ARG A 88 13.90 -34.43 -1.69
CA ARG A 88 14.24 -35.09 -0.43
C ARG A 88 13.84 -34.25 0.79
N LEU A 89 14.15 -32.95 0.76
CA LEU A 89 13.83 -32.03 1.86
C LEU A 89 12.34 -31.62 1.90
N GLY A 90 11.52 -32.06 0.95
CA GLY A 90 10.14 -31.64 0.81
C GLY A 90 10.04 -30.12 0.64
N LEU A 91 10.92 -29.56 -0.19
CA LEU A 91 11.04 -28.14 -0.48
C LEU A 91 10.28 -27.82 -1.77
N SER A 92 8.95 -27.96 -1.69
CA SER A 92 7.99 -27.64 -2.74
C SER A 92 6.78 -26.92 -2.16
N ARG A 93 5.98 -26.30 -3.03
CA ARG A 93 4.69 -25.71 -2.68
C ARG A 93 3.79 -26.72 -1.98
N GLU A 94 3.56 -27.88 -2.59
CA GLU A 94 2.66 -28.93 -2.08
C GLU A 94 3.13 -29.46 -0.73
N ALA A 95 4.45 -29.61 -0.55
CA ALA A 95 5.00 -30.08 0.70
C ALA A 95 4.81 -29.06 1.85
N LEU A 96 4.89 -27.76 1.57
CA LEU A 96 4.55 -26.72 2.57
C LEU A 96 3.04 -26.67 2.85
N GLU A 97 2.19 -26.82 1.83
CA GLU A 97 0.73 -26.93 2.01
C GLU A 97 0.36 -28.11 2.93
N ARG A 98 0.99 -29.29 2.72
CA ARG A 98 0.81 -30.47 3.60
C ARG A 98 1.29 -30.18 5.03
N ARG A 99 2.38 -29.43 5.20
CA ARG A 99 2.88 -29.04 6.54
C ARG A 99 1.92 -28.09 7.24
N ALA A 100 1.37 -27.10 6.54
CA ALA A 100 0.34 -26.21 7.09
C ALA A 100 -0.89 -26.98 7.55
N TYR A 101 -1.31 -27.97 6.76
CA TYR A 101 -2.41 -28.86 7.16
C TYR A 101 -2.07 -29.67 8.42
N LYS A 102 -0.87 -30.27 8.49
CA LYS A 102 -0.43 -31.00 9.69
C LYS A 102 -0.40 -30.11 10.94
N HIS A 103 0.05 -28.85 10.81
CA HIS A 103 0.03 -27.88 11.91
C HIS A 103 -1.40 -27.56 12.37
N LEU A 104 -2.34 -27.38 11.43
CA LEU A 104 -3.75 -27.15 11.75
C LEU A 104 -4.39 -28.38 12.43
N GLU A 105 -4.08 -29.60 11.98
CA GLU A 105 -4.59 -30.84 12.59
C GLU A 105 -4.05 -31.04 14.01
N ALA A 106 -2.74 -30.82 14.21
CA ALA A 106 -2.12 -30.91 15.54
C ALA A 106 -2.63 -29.83 16.50
N ALA A 107 -3.06 -28.68 15.98
CA ALA A 107 -3.61 -27.58 16.76
C ALA A 107 -5.13 -27.50 16.58
N GLY A 108 -5.84 -28.56 17.01
CA GLY A 108 -7.30 -28.70 16.82
C GLY A 108 -8.13 -27.48 17.25
N HIS A 109 -7.73 -26.79 18.32
CA HIS A 109 -8.37 -25.55 18.78
C HIS A 109 -8.39 -24.41 17.74
N LEU A 110 -7.46 -24.42 16.77
CA LEU A 110 -7.44 -23.43 15.69
C LEU A 110 -8.53 -23.67 14.64
N LYS A 111 -9.07 -24.89 14.54
CA LYS A 111 -10.10 -25.26 13.55
C LYS A 111 -11.44 -24.57 13.80
N HIS A 112 -11.70 -24.10 15.02
CA HIS A 112 -12.83 -23.22 15.33
C HIS A 112 -12.77 -21.86 14.63
N HIS A 113 -11.62 -21.49 14.08
CA HIS A 113 -11.38 -20.16 13.50
C HIS A 113 -10.79 -20.22 12.09
N ALA A 114 -10.02 -21.24 11.74
CA ALA A 114 -9.34 -21.36 10.46
C ALA A 114 -9.73 -22.64 9.72
N SER A 115 -9.97 -22.53 8.41
CA SER A 115 -10.24 -23.70 7.56
C SER A 115 -8.95 -24.26 6.96
N LYS A 116 -9.01 -25.54 6.54
CA LYS A 116 -7.93 -26.20 5.80
C LYS A 116 -7.51 -25.41 4.55
N ALA A 117 -8.49 -24.85 3.81
CA ALA A 117 -8.21 -24.06 2.63
C ALA A 117 -7.38 -22.81 2.97
N LEU A 118 -7.72 -22.08 4.03
CA LEU A 118 -6.94 -20.94 4.48
C LEU A 118 -5.51 -21.32 4.87
N ALA A 119 -5.33 -22.44 5.58
CA ALA A 119 -4.00 -22.93 5.95
C ALA A 119 -3.13 -23.24 4.72
N MET A 120 -3.70 -23.87 3.69
CA MET A 120 -2.99 -24.15 2.43
C MET A 120 -2.62 -22.87 1.69
N HIS A 121 -3.53 -21.90 1.56
CA HIS A 121 -3.22 -20.63 0.91
C HIS A 121 -2.19 -19.79 1.67
N MET A 122 -2.17 -19.90 3.00
CA MET A 122 -1.11 -19.31 3.80
C MET A 122 0.25 -19.95 3.50
N ALA A 123 0.29 -21.27 3.28
CA ALA A 123 1.52 -21.97 2.90
C ALA A 123 2.03 -21.55 1.53
N ASP A 124 1.13 -21.33 0.57
CA ASP A 124 1.46 -20.80 -0.77
C ASP A 124 2.09 -19.39 -0.67
N GLU A 125 1.57 -18.53 0.21
CA GLU A 125 2.19 -17.24 0.49
C GLU A 125 3.61 -17.38 1.07
N VAL A 126 3.84 -18.37 1.96
CA VAL A 126 5.18 -18.68 2.47
C VAL A 126 6.09 -19.21 1.37
N TRP A 127 5.59 -20.07 0.49
CA TRP A 127 6.34 -20.61 -0.65
C TRP A 127 6.84 -19.50 -1.58
N ASN A 128 5.99 -18.53 -1.92
CA ASN A 128 6.40 -17.39 -2.76
C ASN A 128 7.57 -16.61 -2.13
N GLY A 129 7.62 -16.51 -0.80
CA GLY A 129 8.74 -15.91 -0.06
C GLY A 129 10.02 -16.76 -0.03
N VAL A 130 9.91 -18.05 -0.38
CA VAL A 130 10.99 -19.05 -0.37
C VAL A 130 11.58 -19.28 -1.76
N GLN A 131 10.86 -18.94 -2.84
CA GLN A 131 11.38 -19.06 -4.21
C GLN A 131 12.66 -18.24 -4.43
N ARG A 132 12.68 -16.95 -4.06
CA ARG A 132 13.86 -16.08 -4.28
C ARG A 132 15.13 -16.47 -3.50
N PRO A 133 15.02 -17.07 -2.30
CA PRO A 133 16.18 -17.70 -1.64
C PRO A 133 16.74 -18.95 -2.33
N LEU A 134 15.92 -19.66 -3.11
CA LEU A 134 16.33 -20.91 -3.77
C LEU A 134 16.83 -20.69 -5.18
N PHE A 135 16.24 -19.74 -5.90
CA PHE A 135 16.50 -19.46 -7.30
C PHE A 135 17.18 -18.10 -7.41
N PRO A 136 18.30 -18.00 -8.15
CA PRO A 136 18.87 -16.70 -8.47
C PRO A 136 17.87 -15.87 -9.30
N ASP A 137 17.93 -14.55 -9.16
CA ASP A 137 17.26 -13.64 -10.08
C ASP A 137 18.00 -13.56 -11.42
N SER A 138 17.51 -12.73 -12.34
CA SER A 138 18.12 -12.51 -13.66
C SER A 138 19.55 -11.98 -13.60
N THR A 139 20.00 -11.49 -12.44
CA THR A 139 21.37 -11.02 -12.20
C THR A 139 22.25 -12.06 -11.50
N GLY A 140 21.75 -13.29 -11.33
CA GLY A 140 22.48 -14.37 -10.65
C GLY A 140 22.40 -14.29 -9.11
N HIS A 141 21.74 -13.27 -8.54
CA HIS A 141 21.72 -13.04 -7.11
C HIS A 141 20.54 -13.76 -6.43
N ARG A 142 20.80 -14.38 -5.28
CA ARG A 142 19.77 -15.01 -4.45
C ARG A 142 19.39 -14.10 -3.29
N PHE A 143 18.14 -14.15 -2.88
CA PHE A 143 17.74 -13.48 -1.65
C PHE A 143 18.28 -14.23 -0.43
N GLY A 144 18.63 -13.47 0.61
CA GLY A 144 19.10 -14.05 1.87
C GLY A 144 18.05 -14.91 2.58
N ARG A 145 18.47 -15.52 3.70
CA ARG A 145 17.70 -16.52 4.46
C ARG A 145 16.23 -16.12 4.68
N PRO A 146 15.25 -17.02 4.46
CA PRO A 146 13.84 -16.73 4.72
C PRO A 146 13.63 -16.19 6.14
N LYS A 147 12.96 -15.04 6.24
CA LYS A 147 12.68 -14.39 7.53
C LYS A 147 11.33 -14.84 8.08
N THR A 148 11.27 -15.11 9.37
CA THR A 148 10.01 -15.27 10.10
C THR A 148 9.45 -13.88 10.44
N GLY A 149 8.18 -13.63 10.11
CA GLY A 149 7.54 -12.33 10.35
C GLY A 149 7.29 -12.02 11.83
N ARG A 150 6.58 -10.92 12.10
CA ARG A 150 6.04 -10.59 13.43
C ARG A 150 4.53 -10.49 13.35
N TRP A 151 3.84 -10.74 14.47
CA TRP A 151 2.38 -10.62 14.58
C TRP A 151 1.85 -9.27 14.06
N HIS A 152 2.51 -8.18 14.44
CA HIS A 152 2.10 -6.83 14.06
C HIS A 152 2.31 -6.52 12.57
N ASP A 153 3.17 -7.27 11.89
CA ASP A 153 3.44 -7.15 10.46
C ASP A 153 2.55 -8.09 9.63
N PHE A 154 1.85 -9.02 10.29
CA PHE A 154 0.88 -9.90 9.66
C PHE A 154 -0.45 -9.16 9.47
N THR A 155 -0.70 -8.72 8.24
CA THR A 155 -1.83 -7.84 7.90
C THR A 155 -2.81 -8.44 6.89
N ARG A 156 -2.51 -9.59 6.27
CA ARG A 156 -3.33 -10.16 5.20
C ARG A 156 -3.51 -11.66 5.40
N ILE A 157 -4.74 -12.13 5.21
CA ILE A 157 -5.08 -13.53 5.05
C ILE A 157 -5.50 -13.70 3.58
N PRO A 158 -4.72 -14.41 2.75
CA PRO A 158 -5.11 -14.67 1.38
C PRO A 158 -6.32 -15.60 1.37
N GLY A 159 -7.38 -15.21 0.67
CA GLY A 159 -8.48 -16.11 0.37
C GLY A 159 -8.13 -17.10 -0.73
N ARG A 160 -9.09 -17.93 -1.07
CA ARG A 160 -9.10 -18.79 -2.24
C ARG A 160 -9.91 -18.15 -3.35
N ALA A 161 -9.42 -18.27 -4.57
CA ALA A 161 -10.19 -17.92 -5.75
C ALA A 161 -11.46 -18.77 -5.85
N ARG A 162 -12.53 -18.18 -6.38
CA ARG A 162 -13.73 -18.92 -6.70
C ARG A 162 -13.47 -20.01 -7.72
N SER A 163 -14.24 -21.09 -7.62
CA SER A 163 -14.33 -22.03 -8.72
C SER A 163 -15.09 -21.38 -9.87
N HIS A 164 -14.53 -21.49 -11.08
CA HIS A 164 -15.23 -21.14 -12.31
C HIS A 164 -15.65 -22.39 -13.10
N THR A 165 -15.27 -23.58 -12.62
CA THR A 165 -15.69 -24.87 -13.18
C THR A 165 -16.74 -25.56 -12.31
N THR A 166 -17.09 -24.97 -11.17
CA THR A 166 -18.11 -25.48 -10.25
C THR A 166 -18.94 -24.30 -9.81
N GLU A 167 -20.22 -24.34 -10.12
CA GLU A 167 -21.16 -23.30 -9.72
C GLU A 167 -21.19 -23.16 -8.19
N ARG A 168 -21.48 -21.95 -7.70
CA ARG A 168 -21.71 -21.68 -6.26
C ARG A 168 -20.61 -22.20 -5.34
N LYS A 169 -19.34 -22.10 -5.77
CA LYS A 169 -18.19 -22.62 -5.02
C LYS A 169 -17.12 -21.57 -4.74
N TRP A 170 -17.13 -21.05 -3.51
CA TRP A 170 -16.06 -20.27 -2.91
C TRP A 170 -15.69 -20.91 -1.55
N GLU A 171 -14.43 -21.29 -1.35
CA GLU A 171 -14.02 -22.11 -0.18
C GLU A 171 -13.54 -21.29 1.04
N THR A 172 -13.49 -19.96 0.92
CA THR A 172 -12.98 -19.06 1.97
C THR A 172 -13.85 -17.80 2.10
N PHE A 173 -13.28 -16.60 2.01
CA PHE A 173 -14.01 -15.33 2.03
C PHE A 173 -14.77 -15.13 0.72
N ARG A 174 -16.09 -14.93 0.79
CA ARG A 174 -16.93 -14.58 -0.35
C ARG A 174 -17.59 -13.22 -0.18
N LEU A 175 -17.67 -12.45 -1.25
CA LEU A 175 -18.56 -11.29 -1.30
C LEU A 175 -19.96 -11.78 -1.71
N VAL A 176 -20.97 -11.40 -0.94
CA VAL A 176 -22.39 -11.73 -1.17
C VAL A 176 -23.21 -10.45 -1.24
N GLY A 177 -24.45 -10.53 -1.74
CA GLY A 177 -25.32 -9.37 -1.93
C GLY A 177 -25.15 -8.77 -3.32
N THR A 178 -25.88 -7.69 -3.58
CA THR A 178 -25.80 -6.95 -4.85
C THR A 178 -25.56 -5.46 -4.61
N LEU A 179 -25.02 -4.75 -5.61
CA LEU A 179 -24.90 -3.30 -5.53
C LEU A 179 -26.29 -2.66 -5.38
N HIS A 180 -27.28 -3.13 -6.15
CA HIS A 180 -28.66 -2.67 -6.06
C HIS A 180 -29.25 -2.87 -4.65
N GLY A 181 -29.17 -4.09 -4.10
CA GLY A 181 -29.65 -4.38 -2.75
C GLY A 181 -28.90 -3.63 -1.67
N HIS A 182 -27.62 -3.30 -1.88
CA HIS A 182 -26.89 -2.41 -0.99
C HIS A 182 -27.37 -0.96 -1.06
N THR A 183 -27.62 -0.44 -2.26
CA THR A 183 -28.19 0.90 -2.43
C THR A 183 -29.55 0.98 -1.76
N MET A 184 -30.47 0.07 -2.09
CA MET A 184 -31.84 0.04 -1.52
C MET A 184 -31.85 -0.02 0.01
N ALA A 185 -30.96 -0.81 0.61
CA ALA A 185 -30.87 -0.92 2.06
C ALA A 185 -30.40 0.37 2.77
N TYR A 186 -29.75 1.27 2.04
CA TYR A 186 -29.10 2.46 2.60
C TYR A 186 -29.45 3.75 1.84
N THR A 187 -30.55 3.79 1.08
CA THR A 187 -31.08 5.02 0.47
C THR A 187 -32.38 5.40 1.15
N ASP A 188 -32.59 6.71 1.33
CA ASP A 188 -33.82 7.25 1.90
C ASP A 188 -34.94 7.29 0.83
N GLY A 189 -35.45 6.12 0.45
CA GLY A 189 -36.71 6.00 -0.29
C GLY A 189 -36.77 6.63 -1.68
N GLY A 190 -35.64 6.93 -2.35
CA GLY A 190 -35.65 7.40 -3.75
C GLY A 190 -34.65 8.49 -4.11
N GLN A 191 -33.89 9.06 -3.17
CA GLN A 191 -32.81 9.99 -3.50
C GLN A 191 -31.47 9.28 -3.76
N HIS A 192 -30.78 9.66 -4.83
CA HIS A 192 -29.53 9.07 -5.36
C HIS A 192 -28.30 9.10 -4.43
N THR A 193 -28.45 9.49 -3.15
CA THR A 193 -27.34 9.57 -2.20
C THR A 193 -27.41 8.43 -1.19
N VAL A 194 -26.52 7.44 -1.33
CA VAL A 194 -26.38 6.35 -0.35
C VAL A 194 -26.02 6.94 1.02
N GLN A 195 -26.76 6.60 2.07
CA GLN A 195 -26.53 6.96 3.47
C GLN A 195 -26.22 5.73 4.32
N GLN A 196 -24.93 5.40 4.45
CA GLN A 196 -24.52 4.20 5.20
C GLN A 196 -24.35 4.51 6.69
N PRO A 197 -25.15 3.90 7.59
CA PRO A 197 -25.12 4.20 9.02
C PRO A 197 -23.75 3.92 9.62
N ARG A 198 -23.43 4.61 10.72
CA ARG A 198 -22.10 4.48 11.36
C ARG A 198 -21.80 3.05 11.80
N ARG A 199 -22.80 2.36 12.35
CA ARG A 199 -22.81 0.91 12.58
C ARG A 199 -23.63 0.28 11.47
N MET A 200 -23.00 -0.54 10.66
CA MET A 200 -23.69 -1.25 9.58
C MET A 200 -24.41 -2.46 10.18
N PRO A 201 -25.72 -2.64 9.94
CA PRO A 201 -26.41 -3.88 10.30
C PRO A 201 -25.72 -5.09 9.67
N VAL A 202 -25.62 -6.18 10.42
CA VAL A 202 -25.15 -7.46 9.89
C VAL A 202 -26.30 -8.09 9.10
N PRO A 203 -26.14 -8.37 7.80
CA PRO A 203 -27.20 -9.03 7.03
C PRO A 203 -27.50 -10.41 7.59
N ALA A 204 -28.78 -10.80 7.61
CA ALA A 204 -29.18 -12.15 7.98
C ALA A 204 -28.86 -13.13 6.84
N ALA A 205 -28.59 -14.39 7.20
CA ALA A 205 -28.48 -15.45 6.22
C ALA A 205 -29.84 -15.68 5.53
N PRO A 206 -29.88 -15.90 4.21
CA PRO A 206 -31.13 -16.23 3.53
C PRO A 206 -31.79 -17.49 4.12
N SER A 207 -33.10 -17.43 4.34
CA SER A 207 -33.94 -18.53 4.82
C SER A 207 -34.96 -18.95 3.76
N GLY A 208 -35.58 -20.12 3.93
CA GLY A 208 -36.60 -20.65 3.03
C GLY A 208 -36.04 -21.57 1.94
N THR A 209 -36.88 -21.87 0.94
CA THR A 209 -36.56 -22.77 -0.17
C THR A 209 -36.46 -22.02 -1.49
N VAL A 210 -35.48 -22.41 -2.31
CA VAL A 210 -35.19 -21.82 -3.62
C VAL A 210 -35.37 -22.90 -4.68
N PRO A 211 -36.07 -22.62 -5.79
CA PRO A 211 -36.17 -23.55 -6.91
C PRO A 211 -34.79 -23.86 -7.49
N THR A 212 -34.53 -25.13 -7.80
CA THR A 212 -33.28 -25.58 -8.41
C THR A 212 -33.31 -25.52 -9.94
N GLY A 213 -34.48 -25.27 -10.54
CA GLY A 213 -34.71 -25.36 -11.98
C GLY A 213 -34.65 -26.78 -12.54
N ARG A 214 -34.59 -27.80 -11.67
CA ARG A 214 -34.63 -29.23 -12.03
C ARG A 214 -35.89 -29.86 -11.48
N THR A 215 -36.42 -30.85 -12.17
CA THR A 215 -37.56 -31.63 -11.70
C THR A 215 -37.05 -32.83 -10.92
N THR A 216 -37.70 -33.19 -9.82
CA THR A 216 -37.45 -34.44 -9.10
C THR A 216 -37.90 -35.64 -9.93
N ALA A 217 -37.45 -36.84 -9.56
CA ALA A 217 -37.92 -38.09 -10.19
C ALA A 217 -39.46 -38.27 -10.12
N SER A 218 -40.13 -37.58 -9.19
CA SER A 218 -41.58 -37.59 -9.00
C SER A 218 -42.32 -36.46 -9.76
N GLY A 219 -41.67 -35.79 -10.72
CA GLY A 219 -42.31 -34.71 -11.49
C GLY A 219 -42.49 -33.37 -10.76
N LYS A 220 -42.04 -33.24 -9.50
CA LYS A 220 -42.17 -32.00 -8.72
C LYS A 220 -40.98 -31.06 -8.97
N PRO A 221 -41.15 -29.73 -8.92
CA PRO A 221 -40.02 -28.81 -8.97
C PRO A 221 -39.07 -29.08 -7.80
N GLY A 222 -37.82 -29.42 -8.11
CA GLY A 222 -36.79 -29.63 -7.12
C GLY A 222 -36.45 -28.32 -6.43
N THR A 223 -36.48 -28.31 -5.11
CA THR A 223 -36.11 -27.15 -4.29
C THR A 223 -34.87 -27.46 -3.45
N ARG A 224 -34.18 -26.42 -3.01
CA ARG A 224 -33.08 -26.50 -2.04
C ARG A 224 -33.23 -25.40 -1.00
N ASN A 225 -32.61 -25.56 0.15
CA ASN A 225 -32.54 -24.47 1.12
C ASN A 225 -31.80 -23.26 0.53
N ALA A 226 -32.29 -22.07 0.87
CA ALA A 226 -31.62 -20.82 0.57
C ALA A 226 -30.25 -20.80 1.25
N THR A 227 -29.30 -20.20 0.56
CA THR A 227 -27.94 -20.03 1.05
C THR A 227 -27.50 -18.61 0.77
N TRP A 228 -26.34 -18.20 1.27
CA TRP A 228 -25.71 -16.94 0.91
C TRP A 228 -25.49 -16.70 -0.60
N TRP A 229 -25.62 -17.72 -1.46
CA TRP A 229 -25.64 -17.56 -2.91
C TRP A 229 -26.91 -16.85 -3.41
N ASP A 230 -27.97 -16.91 -2.62
CA ASP A 230 -29.30 -16.38 -2.91
C ASP A 230 -29.52 -15.00 -2.24
N HIS A 231 -28.50 -14.51 -1.51
CA HIS A 231 -28.56 -13.21 -0.85
C HIS A 231 -28.46 -12.07 -1.87
N THR A 232 -29.56 -11.35 -2.08
CA THR A 232 -29.62 -10.20 -3.00
C THR A 232 -29.53 -8.84 -2.30
N GLY A 233 -29.56 -8.83 -0.95
CA GLY A 233 -29.55 -7.62 -0.14
C GLY A 233 -28.18 -6.93 -0.03
N PRO A 234 -27.90 -6.21 1.08
CA PRO A 234 -26.68 -5.41 1.20
C PRO A 234 -25.41 -6.26 1.18
N LEU A 235 -24.39 -5.70 0.53
CA LEU A 235 -23.07 -6.34 0.39
C LEU A 235 -22.43 -6.68 1.74
N ALA A 236 -21.95 -7.92 1.86
CA ALA A 236 -21.18 -8.40 3.00
C ALA A 236 -20.11 -9.40 2.56
N VAL A 237 -19.03 -9.50 3.32
CA VAL A 237 -18.06 -10.59 3.19
C VAL A 237 -18.41 -11.68 4.17
N VAL A 238 -18.68 -12.88 3.67
CA VAL A 238 -19.03 -14.05 4.47
C VAL A 238 -17.86 -15.03 4.46
N PHE A 239 -17.54 -15.54 5.64
CA PHE A 239 -16.68 -16.70 5.83
C PHE A 239 -17.44 -17.73 6.65
N ALA A 240 -17.87 -18.80 6.00
CA ALA A 240 -18.30 -19.99 6.71
C ALA A 240 -17.06 -20.56 7.40
N GLY A 241 -17.02 -20.49 8.73
CA GLY A 241 -15.95 -21.09 9.53
C GLY A 241 -15.75 -22.54 9.11
N GLY A 242 -14.57 -23.10 9.36
CA GLY A 242 -14.30 -24.51 9.03
C GLY A 242 -15.35 -25.47 9.62
N PRO A 243 -15.32 -26.77 9.25
CA PRO A 243 -16.32 -27.76 9.69
C PRO A 243 -16.59 -27.78 11.21
N ASP A 244 -15.60 -27.38 12.02
CA ASP A 244 -15.66 -27.38 13.48
C ASP A 244 -16.09 -26.00 14.09
N SER A 245 -16.63 -25.10 13.27
CA SER A 245 -17.09 -23.77 13.69
C SER A 245 -18.49 -23.82 14.30
N GLY A 246 -18.60 -24.07 15.60
CA GLY A 246 -19.89 -24.08 16.34
C GLY A 246 -20.57 -22.72 16.49
N ARG A 247 -20.00 -21.62 15.96
CA ARG A 247 -20.54 -20.25 16.07
C ARG A 247 -21.16 -19.71 14.76
N GLY A 248 -21.38 -20.57 13.78
CA GLY A 248 -21.92 -20.19 12.47
C GLY A 248 -20.97 -19.37 11.61
N ASP A 249 -21.51 -18.70 10.60
CA ASP A 249 -20.76 -17.90 9.63
C ASP A 249 -20.25 -16.59 10.25
N LEU A 250 -19.06 -16.15 9.84
CA LEU A 250 -18.52 -14.82 10.11
C LEU A 250 -19.00 -13.89 9.00
N VAL A 251 -19.82 -12.90 9.33
CA VAL A 251 -20.46 -12.00 8.36
C VAL A 251 -19.97 -10.58 8.60
N LEU A 252 -19.27 -10.02 7.62
CA LEU A 252 -18.59 -8.73 7.72
C LEU A 252 -19.25 -7.73 6.76
N PRO A 253 -20.09 -6.80 7.25
CA PRO A 253 -20.76 -5.82 6.39
C PRO A 253 -19.75 -4.96 5.63
N VAL A 254 -20.00 -4.74 4.34
CA VAL A 254 -19.15 -3.89 3.49
C VAL A 254 -19.62 -2.45 3.59
N ARG A 255 -18.68 -1.50 3.63
CA ARG A 255 -18.95 -0.09 3.42
C ARG A 255 -18.50 0.31 2.02
N ILE A 256 -19.39 0.89 1.22
CA ILE A 256 -19.05 1.39 -0.10
C ILE A 256 -18.42 2.78 0.03
N PRO A 257 -17.36 3.11 -0.73
CA PRO A 257 -16.83 4.46 -0.79
C PRO A 257 -17.84 5.48 -1.35
N GLN A 258 -18.12 6.55 -0.62
CA GLN A 258 -19.11 7.58 -0.99
C GLN A 258 -18.50 8.94 -1.35
N GLN A 259 -17.19 9.01 -1.57
CA GLN A 259 -16.55 10.28 -1.92
C GLN A 259 -16.95 10.72 -3.34
N PRO A 260 -16.94 12.04 -3.64
CA PRO A 260 -17.20 12.53 -5.00
C PRO A 260 -16.36 11.77 -6.04
N GLY A 261 -16.99 11.41 -7.16
CA GLY A 261 -16.35 10.67 -8.26
C GLY A 261 -16.06 9.19 -7.99
N GLN A 262 -16.39 8.63 -6.82
CA GLN A 262 -16.18 7.19 -6.55
C GLN A 262 -17.30 6.30 -7.07
N TRP A 263 -18.51 6.82 -7.31
CA TRP A 263 -19.66 5.98 -7.66
C TRP A 263 -19.45 5.20 -8.96
N ALA A 264 -19.00 5.85 -10.03
CA ALA A 264 -18.68 5.18 -11.29
C ALA A 264 -17.62 4.07 -11.12
N ARG A 265 -16.67 4.26 -10.19
CA ARG A 265 -15.68 3.23 -9.83
C ARG A 265 -16.33 2.07 -9.07
N VAL A 266 -17.24 2.35 -8.14
CA VAL A 266 -17.98 1.35 -7.39
C VAL A 266 -18.82 0.50 -8.35
N GLU A 267 -19.57 1.15 -9.22
CA GLU A 267 -20.40 0.51 -10.24
C GLU A 267 -19.57 -0.39 -11.16
N HIS A 268 -18.47 0.12 -11.71
CA HIS A 268 -17.54 -0.64 -12.56
C HIS A 268 -17.10 -1.98 -11.95
N PHE A 269 -16.89 -2.01 -10.63
CA PHE A 269 -16.40 -3.20 -9.92
C PHE A 269 -17.50 -4.07 -9.31
N LEU A 270 -18.62 -3.49 -8.86
CA LEU A 270 -19.63 -4.18 -8.06
C LEU A 270 -20.93 -4.47 -8.80
N ALA A 271 -21.17 -3.87 -9.98
CA ALA A 271 -22.38 -4.12 -10.76
C ALA A 271 -22.45 -5.56 -11.32
N ASN A 272 -21.30 -6.21 -11.53
CA ASN A 272 -21.23 -7.57 -12.09
C ASN A 272 -20.56 -8.57 -11.12
N PRO A 273 -21.34 -9.28 -10.27
CA PRO A 273 -20.85 -10.33 -9.39
C PRO A 273 -20.15 -11.48 -10.12
N GLY A 274 -20.52 -11.70 -11.38
CA GLY A 274 -19.88 -12.64 -12.30
C GLY A 274 -18.40 -12.36 -12.54
N ARG A 275 -17.86 -11.18 -12.20
CA ARG A 275 -16.43 -10.88 -12.34
C ARG A 275 -15.62 -11.05 -11.05
N TRP A 276 -16.28 -11.20 -9.90
CA TRP A 276 -15.61 -11.33 -8.61
C TRP A 276 -14.83 -12.63 -8.53
N HIS A 277 -13.54 -12.57 -8.23
CA HIS A 277 -12.65 -13.73 -8.32
C HIS A 277 -12.20 -14.25 -6.96
N LYS A 278 -11.75 -13.36 -6.08
CA LYS A 278 -11.08 -13.71 -4.82
C LYS A 278 -11.21 -12.55 -3.84
N VAL A 279 -11.40 -12.84 -2.56
CA VAL A 279 -11.31 -11.84 -1.50
C VAL A 279 -10.13 -12.17 -0.60
N ASP A 280 -9.23 -11.21 -0.40
CA ASP A 280 -8.25 -11.28 0.67
C ASP A 280 -8.70 -10.42 1.85
N LEU A 281 -8.63 -10.98 3.04
CA LEU A 281 -8.98 -10.26 4.26
C LEU A 281 -7.76 -9.53 4.80
N VAL A 282 -7.84 -8.22 4.91
CA VAL A 282 -6.73 -7.35 5.26
C VAL A 282 -7.07 -6.54 6.50
N ARG A 283 -6.08 -6.31 7.36
CA ARG A 283 -6.16 -5.39 8.50
C ARG A 283 -5.10 -4.31 8.40
N ARG A 284 -5.46 -3.07 8.73
CA ARG A 284 -4.54 -1.93 8.81
C ARG A 284 -4.55 -1.35 10.21
N ARG A 285 -3.37 -0.92 10.68
CA ARG A 285 -3.24 -0.28 11.98
C ARG A 285 -4.02 1.03 11.98
N LYS A 286 -4.89 1.17 12.97
CA LYS A 286 -5.60 2.41 13.24
C LYS A 286 -5.70 2.55 14.75
N ALA A 287 -4.93 3.48 15.30
CA ALA A 287 -4.82 3.59 16.76
C ALA A 287 -6.13 4.01 17.44
N SER A 288 -7.03 4.64 16.68
CA SER A 288 -8.36 5.04 17.14
C SER A 288 -9.44 3.97 16.97
N ALA A 289 -9.15 2.85 16.31
CA ALA A 289 -10.12 1.78 16.11
C ALA A 289 -10.17 0.83 17.32
N PRO A 290 -11.34 0.24 17.64
CA PRO A 290 -11.42 -0.89 18.56
C PRO A 290 -10.44 -2.01 18.16
N GLY A 291 -9.70 -2.56 19.12
CA GLY A 291 -8.63 -3.55 18.86
C GLY A 291 -7.38 -2.98 18.15
N GLY A 292 -7.34 -1.69 17.82
CA GLY A 292 -6.22 -1.03 17.15
C GLY A 292 -6.07 -1.34 15.66
N TRP A 293 -7.13 -1.86 15.03
CA TRP A 293 -7.16 -2.30 13.64
C TRP A 293 -8.46 -1.89 12.94
N VAL A 294 -8.35 -1.58 11.65
CA VAL A 294 -9.48 -1.56 10.71
C VAL A 294 -9.32 -2.69 9.72
N TYR A 295 -10.45 -3.17 9.20
CA TYR A 295 -10.48 -4.33 8.31
C TYR A 295 -10.99 -3.95 6.92
N GLU A 296 -10.45 -4.64 5.93
CA GLU A 296 -10.71 -4.41 4.51
C GLU A 296 -10.81 -5.76 3.81
N ALA A 297 -11.68 -5.84 2.82
CA ALA A 297 -11.71 -6.90 1.84
C ALA A 297 -11.05 -6.38 0.56
N HIS A 298 -9.95 -7.00 0.15
CA HIS A 298 -9.30 -6.72 -1.12
C HIS A 298 -9.91 -7.68 -2.14
N LEU A 299 -10.93 -7.19 -2.84
CA LEU A 299 -11.68 -7.93 -3.84
C LEU A 299 -10.94 -7.91 -5.17
N MET A 300 -10.40 -9.06 -5.57
CA MET A 300 -9.86 -9.28 -6.90
C MET A 300 -10.99 -9.54 -7.89
N ILE A 301 -10.93 -8.85 -9.03
CA ILE A 301 -11.94 -8.83 -10.08
C ILE A 301 -11.26 -9.20 -11.40
N LEU A 302 -11.91 -10.04 -12.20
CA LEU A 302 -11.43 -10.40 -13.54
C LEU A 302 -11.70 -9.25 -14.51
N GLY A 303 -10.66 -8.78 -15.20
CA GLY A 303 -10.68 -7.69 -16.17
C GLY A 303 -10.12 -6.36 -15.64
N PRO A 304 -10.20 -5.31 -16.47
CA PRO A 304 -9.43 -4.08 -16.29
C PRO A 304 -9.82 -3.30 -15.04
N GLY A 305 -8.86 -2.52 -14.55
CA GLY A 305 -9.12 -1.50 -13.53
C GLY A 305 -10.04 -0.39 -14.05
N TYR A 306 -10.60 0.38 -13.12
CA TYR A 306 -11.38 1.57 -13.46
C TYR A 306 -10.45 2.71 -13.88
N THR A 307 -10.75 3.33 -15.03
CA THR A 307 -10.14 4.57 -15.50
C THR A 307 -11.26 5.59 -15.68
N ALA A 308 -11.12 6.77 -15.05
CA ALA A 308 -12.13 7.82 -15.16
C ALA A 308 -12.22 8.33 -16.61
N PRO A 309 -13.41 8.74 -17.10
CA PRO A 309 -13.59 9.26 -18.46
C PRO A 309 -12.61 10.39 -18.81
N ALA A 310 -12.44 11.38 -17.93
CA ALA A 310 -11.48 12.47 -18.12
C ALA A 310 -10.02 12.00 -18.25
N VAL A 311 -9.64 10.91 -17.55
CA VAL A 311 -8.30 10.33 -17.68
C VAL A 311 -8.16 9.59 -19.01
N ARG A 312 -9.20 8.91 -19.50
CA ARG A 312 -9.15 8.27 -20.83
C ARG A 312 -9.00 9.31 -21.93
N GLN A 313 -9.83 10.35 -21.90
CA GLN A 313 -9.75 11.47 -22.83
C GLN A 313 -8.37 12.14 -22.81
N MET A 314 -7.81 12.39 -21.63
CA MET A 314 -6.45 12.94 -21.52
C MET A 314 -5.40 12.02 -22.17
N ARG A 315 -5.51 10.69 -22.00
CA ARG A 315 -4.58 9.73 -22.62
C ARG A 315 -4.70 9.72 -24.14
N GLU A 316 -5.92 9.77 -24.65
CA GLU A 316 -6.21 9.83 -26.10
C GLU A 316 -5.64 11.13 -26.69
N GLN A 317 -5.86 12.27 -26.03
CA GLN A 317 -5.27 13.56 -26.43
C GLN A 317 -3.74 13.52 -26.39
N ALA A 318 -3.15 12.98 -25.32
CA ALA A 318 -1.71 12.86 -25.17
C ALA A 318 -1.10 11.97 -26.28
N ALA A 319 -1.76 10.86 -26.63
CA ALA A 319 -1.33 9.98 -27.72
C ALA A 319 -1.36 10.69 -29.08
N ALA A 320 -2.30 11.62 -29.28
CA ALA A 320 -2.43 12.40 -30.51
C ALA A 320 -1.45 13.59 -30.60
N LEU A 321 -0.68 13.92 -29.56
CA LEU A 321 0.25 15.05 -29.59
C LEU A 321 1.41 14.87 -30.56
N ASP A 322 1.74 13.62 -30.92
CA ASP A 322 2.90 13.25 -31.75
C ASP A 322 4.19 14.01 -31.36
N ARG A 323 4.59 13.82 -30.10
CA ARG A 323 5.80 14.42 -29.53
C ARG A 323 6.76 13.36 -29.03
N ILE A 324 8.05 13.65 -29.17
CA ILE A 324 9.13 12.94 -28.51
C ILE A 324 9.70 13.80 -27.39
N GLY A 325 9.92 13.20 -26.23
CA GLY A 325 10.44 13.92 -25.07
C GLY A 325 11.56 13.20 -24.37
N GLY A 326 12.31 13.97 -23.61
CA GLY A 326 13.31 13.46 -22.69
C GLY A 326 13.07 13.97 -21.28
N VAL A 327 13.52 13.17 -20.32
CA VAL A 327 13.34 13.39 -18.89
C VAL A 327 14.72 13.35 -18.23
N ASP A 328 15.08 14.44 -17.55
CA ASP A 328 16.20 14.46 -16.62
C ASP A 328 15.67 14.39 -15.18
N GLY A 329 16.13 13.38 -14.44
CA GLY A 329 15.76 13.20 -13.05
C GLY A 329 16.91 13.59 -12.13
N ASN A 330 16.65 14.42 -11.13
CA ASN A 330 17.65 14.77 -10.11
C ASN A 330 17.13 14.45 -8.69
N VAL A 331 17.97 14.72 -7.69
CA VAL A 331 17.62 14.57 -6.27
C VAL A 331 16.53 15.59 -5.85
N SER A 332 16.48 16.75 -6.51
CA SER A 332 15.66 17.90 -6.12
C SER A 332 14.57 18.32 -7.10
N ASN A 333 14.72 18.02 -8.38
CA ASN A 333 13.79 18.36 -9.44
C ASN A 333 13.68 17.20 -10.46
N VAL A 334 12.68 17.30 -11.32
CA VAL A 334 12.58 16.51 -12.56
C VAL A 334 12.28 17.48 -13.68
N SER A 335 13.08 17.44 -14.73
CA SER A 335 12.95 18.28 -15.91
C SER A 335 12.48 17.43 -17.08
N VAL A 336 11.51 17.92 -17.82
CA VAL A 336 10.99 17.27 -19.03
C VAL A 336 11.01 18.29 -20.15
N VAL A 337 11.54 17.88 -21.31
CA VAL A 337 11.48 18.68 -22.53
C VAL A 337 10.97 17.78 -23.65
N SER A 338 10.05 18.27 -24.46
CA SER A 338 9.59 17.55 -25.65
C SER A 338 9.43 18.46 -26.85
N LEU A 339 9.51 17.88 -28.03
CA LEU A 339 9.37 18.53 -29.32
C LEU A 339 8.42 17.70 -30.20
N PRO A 340 7.75 18.31 -31.20
CA PRO A 340 7.05 17.54 -32.24
C PRO A 340 7.97 16.50 -32.87
N THR A 341 7.47 15.30 -33.15
CA THR A 341 8.26 14.21 -33.74
C THR A 341 8.85 14.62 -35.09
N SER A 342 8.13 15.42 -35.89
CA SER A 342 8.58 15.90 -37.19
C SER A 342 9.67 16.98 -37.14
N LEU A 343 9.90 17.59 -35.96
CA LEU A 343 10.76 18.76 -35.77
C LEU A 343 10.38 19.97 -36.66
N ASP A 344 9.10 20.07 -37.04
CA ASP A 344 8.57 21.19 -37.81
C ASP A 344 7.92 22.22 -36.85
N PRO A 345 8.33 23.50 -36.87
CA PRO A 345 7.71 24.55 -36.09
C PRO A 345 6.21 24.72 -36.34
N ALA A 346 5.71 24.38 -37.54
CA ALA A 346 4.28 24.42 -37.86
C ALA A 346 3.45 23.42 -37.03
N HIS A 347 4.06 22.33 -36.57
CA HIS A 347 3.43 21.31 -35.72
C HIS A 347 3.56 21.61 -34.21
N GLY A 348 4.13 22.76 -33.85
CA GLY A 348 4.14 23.29 -32.49
C GLY A 348 5.53 23.57 -31.93
N ALA A 349 5.58 24.40 -30.88
CA ALA A 349 6.82 24.78 -30.22
C ALA A 349 7.37 23.67 -29.30
N PRO A 350 8.67 23.73 -28.93
CA PRO A 350 9.23 22.94 -27.84
C PRO A 350 8.50 23.26 -26.53
N ALA A 351 8.29 22.24 -25.70
CA ALA A 351 7.58 22.37 -24.43
C ALA A 351 8.48 21.86 -23.31
N SER A 352 8.54 22.60 -22.21
CA SER A 352 9.33 22.24 -21.02
C SER A 352 8.49 22.27 -19.74
N THR A 353 8.75 21.30 -18.85
CA THR A 353 8.20 21.27 -17.50
C THR A 353 9.31 21.00 -16.51
N GLU A 354 9.51 21.90 -15.56
CA GLU A 354 10.37 21.70 -14.39
C GLU A 354 9.53 21.46 -13.14
N ILE A 355 9.61 20.24 -12.60
CA ILE A 355 8.93 19.87 -11.36
C ILE A 355 9.87 20.11 -10.19
N THR A 356 9.61 21.19 -9.47
CA THR A 356 10.28 21.53 -8.22
C THR A 356 9.30 21.44 -7.04
N LEU A 357 9.83 21.47 -5.82
CA LEU A 357 9.00 21.66 -4.64
C LEU A 357 8.78 23.16 -4.44
N SER A 358 7.53 23.62 -4.44
CA SER A 358 7.23 25.02 -4.11
C SER A 358 7.64 25.34 -2.66
N PRO A 359 7.88 26.62 -2.30
CA PRO A 359 8.19 27.00 -0.93
C PRO A 359 7.15 26.51 0.09
N GLU A 360 5.86 26.54 -0.27
CA GLU A 360 4.78 26.00 0.56
C GLU A 360 4.88 24.49 0.74
N GLU A 361 5.22 23.77 -0.33
CA GLU A 361 5.40 22.33 -0.27
C GLU A 361 6.59 21.95 0.61
N GLN A 362 7.70 22.67 0.51
CA GLN A 362 8.87 22.52 1.36
C GLN A 362 8.51 22.76 2.83
N ALA A 363 7.81 23.84 3.13
CA ALA A 363 7.35 24.16 4.49
C ALA A 363 6.38 23.10 5.05
N LEU A 364 5.51 22.51 4.22
CA LEU A 364 4.66 21.40 4.66
C LEU A 364 5.49 20.15 5.00
N LEU A 365 6.43 19.77 4.13
CA LEU A 365 7.31 18.61 4.33
C LEU A 365 8.20 18.77 5.57
N GLU A 366 8.65 19.99 5.87
CA GLU A 366 9.38 20.31 7.10
C GLU A 366 8.49 20.14 8.34
N ARG A 367 7.28 20.70 8.34
CA ARG A 367 6.29 20.51 9.41
C ARG A 367 5.96 19.03 9.63
N GLU A 368 5.83 18.25 8.56
CA GLU A 368 5.64 16.79 8.66
C GLU A 368 6.86 16.07 9.23
N ALA A 369 8.06 16.47 8.81
CA ALA A 369 9.32 15.92 9.33
C ALA A 369 9.48 16.23 10.83
N GLU A 370 9.09 17.42 11.27
CA GLU A 370 9.07 17.80 12.68
C GLU A 370 8.08 16.96 13.47
N LYS A 371 6.83 16.84 13.00
CA LYS A 371 5.83 15.95 13.61
C LYS A 371 6.33 14.50 13.70
N ARG A 372 7.05 14.02 12.66
CA ARG A 372 7.68 12.69 12.66
C ARG A 372 8.77 12.57 13.72
N ARG A 373 9.66 13.56 13.85
CA ARG A 373 10.68 13.61 14.92
C ARG A 373 10.03 13.63 16.30
N GLY A 374 8.98 14.43 16.48
CA GLY A 374 8.20 14.49 17.72
C GLY A 374 7.61 13.13 18.12
N ARG A 375 6.99 12.42 17.17
CA ARG A 375 6.48 11.05 17.37
C ARG A 375 7.59 10.06 17.73
N ALA A 376 8.74 10.12 17.04
CA ALA A 376 9.89 9.25 17.33
C ALA A 376 10.44 9.51 18.74
N ARG A 377 10.58 10.78 19.14
CA ARG A 377 10.98 11.17 20.51
C ARG A 377 9.98 10.68 21.55
N ALA A 378 8.67 10.80 21.31
CA ALA A 378 7.63 10.31 22.22
C ALA A 378 7.70 8.79 22.42
N LEU A 379 7.91 8.04 21.34
CA LEU A 379 8.12 6.60 21.39
C LEU A 379 9.35 6.22 22.21
N GLU A 380 10.47 6.89 21.96
CA GLU A 380 11.71 6.64 22.68
C GLU A 380 11.58 6.98 24.17
N ARG A 381 10.92 8.09 24.51
CA ARG A 381 10.61 8.44 25.92
C ARG A 381 9.76 7.36 26.60
N SER A 382 8.70 6.88 25.93
CA SER A 382 7.84 5.83 26.48
C SER A 382 8.59 4.50 26.71
N ARG A 383 9.49 4.14 25.78
CA ARG A 383 10.37 2.97 25.93
C ARG A 383 11.32 3.15 27.11
N ARG A 384 11.99 4.30 27.21
CA ARG A 384 12.91 4.64 28.31
C ARG A 384 12.23 4.60 29.67
N ALA A 385 11.05 5.17 29.78
CA ALA A 385 10.26 5.15 31.02
C ALA A 385 10.01 3.71 31.52
N THR A 386 9.70 2.80 30.59
CA THR A 386 9.40 1.40 30.93
C THR A 386 10.67 0.57 31.21
N ASN A 387 11.84 1.06 30.80
CA ASN A 387 13.11 0.33 30.87
C ASN A 387 14.21 1.21 31.47
N ALA A 388 13.88 2.02 32.48
CA ALA A 388 14.73 3.08 33.00
C ALA A 388 16.12 2.56 33.45
N ALA A 389 16.18 1.38 34.06
CA ALA A 389 17.43 0.75 34.51
C ALA A 389 18.46 0.50 33.38
N GLN A 390 18.03 0.55 32.11
CA GLN A 390 18.91 0.35 30.96
C GLN A 390 19.54 1.65 30.45
N TYR A 391 19.22 2.80 31.05
CA TYR A 391 19.66 4.12 30.60
C TYR A 391 20.29 4.90 31.74
N GLY A 392 21.38 5.60 31.45
CA GLY A 392 21.98 6.55 32.37
C GLY A 392 21.19 7.86 32.46
N LEU A 393 21.53 8.68 33.45
CA LEU A 393 21.06 10.05 33.54
C LEU A 393 21.66 10.91 32.41
N SER A 394 20.91 11.89 31.92
CA SER A 394 21.50 12.94 31.08
C SER A 394 22.43 13.84 31.90
N LYS A 395 23.34 14.58 31.26
CA LYS A 395 24.22 15.56 31.93
C LYS A 395 23.45 16.50 32.86
N LYS A 396 22.29 17.01 32.41
CA LYS A 396 21.42 17.89 33.21
C LYS A 396 20.77 17.18 34.40
N GLN A 397 20.41 15.91 34.26
CA GLN A 397 19.82 15.11 35.34
C GLN A 397 20.88 14.73 36.38
N ALA A 398 22.09 14.38 35.95
CA ALA A 398 23.23 14.10 36.82
C ALA A 398 23.62 15.35 37.63
N ARG A 399 23.84 16.49 36.97
CA ARG A 399 24.15 17.76 37.64
C ARG A 399 23.08 18.18 38.64
N ARG A 400 21.79 17.94 38.33
CA ARG A 400 20.70 18.20 39.28
C ARG A 400 20.77 17.27 40.49
N ALA A 401 21.11 16.00 40.30
CA ALA A 401 21.25 15.05 41.39
C ALA A 401 22.43 15.44 42.30
N GLU A 402 23.58 15.79 41.71
CA GLU A 402 24.76 16.31 42.41
C GLU A 402 24.42 17.57 43.22
N ASN A 403 23.80 18.57 42.60
CA ASN A 403 23.42 19.81 43.29
C ASN A 403 22.46 19.53 44.45
N ARG A 404 21.52 18.59 44.30
CA ARG A 404 20.61 18.24 45.41
C ARG A 404 21.35 17.56 46.55
N ALA A 405 22.25 16.62 46.24
CA ALA A 405 23.06 15.95 47.23
C ALA A 405 23.95 16.94 48.00
N ALA A 406 24.60 17.88 47.30
CA ALA A 406 25.40 18.94 47.91
C ALA A 406 24.58 19.85 48.84
N ASN A 407 23.29 20.01 48.60
CA ASN A 407 22.37 20.79 49.44
C ASN A 407 21.62 19.94 50.49
N GLY A 408 22.04 18.69 50.74
CA GLY A 408 21.38 17.79 51.71
C GLY A 408 19.95 17.38 51.32
N LEU A 409 19.52 17.61 50.09
CA LEU A 409 18.18 17.31 49.61
C LEU A 409 18.08 15.87 49.10
N THR A 410 16.95 15.22 49.38
CA THR A 410 16.69 13.85 48.92
C THR A 410 16.78 13.71 47.38
N PRO A 411 17.30 12.57 46.87
CA PRO A 411 17.37 12.32 45.44
C PRO A 411 15.97 12.36 44.80
N LYS A 412 15.81 13.12 43.72
CA LYS A 412 14.56 13.13 42.96
C LYS A 412 14.49 11.92 42.05
N GLN A 413 13.44 11.11 42.17
CA GLN A 413 13.22 9.98 41.28
C GLN A 413 13.09 10.45 39.82
N VAL A 414 13.90 9.85 38.93
CA VAL A 414 13.89 10.13 37.49
C VAL A 414 13.12 9.03 36.77
N SER A 415 11.89 9.30 36.37
CA SER A 415 11.04 8.34 35.65
C SER A 415 11.47 8.11 34.20
N VAL A 416 12.14 9.07 33.56
CA VAL A 416 12.62 8.96 32.17
C VAL A 416 14.08 9.40 32.08
N PRO A 417 15.04 8.47 32.14
CA PRO A 417 16.46 8.81 32.00
C PRO A 417 16.79 9.29 30.57
N GLY A 418 17.46 10.43 30.47
CA GLY A 418 17.82 11.08 29.21
C GLY A 418 19.21 10.71 28.67
N GLY A 419 19.99 9.93 29.42
CA GLY A 419 21.35 9.55 29.05
C GLY A 419 21.44 8.42 28.04
N ALA A 420 22.65 7.97 27.75
CA ALA A 420 22.90 6.85 26.85
C ALA A 420 22.36 5.53 27.44
N ARG A 421 22.07 4.58 26.55
CA ARG A 421 21.72 3.21 26.96
C ARG A 421 22.98 2.49 27.42
N ALA A 422 22.86 1.63 28.42
CA ALA A 422 23.93 0.76 28.85
C ALA A 422 24.38 -0.15 27.70
N ALA A 423 25.63 0.01 27.30
CA ALA A 423 26.27 -0.73 26.21
C ALA A 423 27.59 -1.34 26.70
N ARG A 424 28.07 -2.33 25.96
CA ARG A 424 29.45 -2.83 26.07
C ARG A 424 30.40 -1.85 25.39
N VAL A 425 31.71 -2.08 25.53
CA VAL A 425 32.77 -1.25 24.92
C VAL A 425 32.67 -1.17 23.40
N ASP A 426 32.15 -2.21 22.74
CA ASP A 426 31.89 -2.29 21.29
C ASP A 426 30.65 -1.50 20.83
N GLY A 427 29.99 -0.76 21.73
CA GLY A 427 28.77 -0.01 21.46
C GLY A 427 27.51 -0.88 21.35
N VAL A 428 27.61 -2.20 21.53
CA VAL A 428 26.46 -3.10 21.50
C VAL A 428 25.66 -2.97 22.80
N PRO A 429 24.33 -2.75 22.74
CA PRO A 429 23.51 -2.66 23.94
C PRO A 429 23.61 -3.92 24.80
N LYS A 430 23.86 -3.76 26.11
CA LYS A 430 23.94 -4.90 27.07
C LYS A 430 22.66 -5.75 27.02
N GLN A 431 21.52 -5.09 26.85
CA GLN A 431 20.26 -5.71 26.50
C GLN A 431 19.80 -5.26 25.11
N ALA A 432 19.46 -6.21 24.24
CA ALA A 432 18.88 -5.93 22.94
C ALA A 432 17.46 -5.34 23.05
N PHE A 433 17.14 -4.32 22.25
CA PHE A 433 15.85 -3.64 22.18
C PHE A 433 14.61 -4.54 21.99
N ARG A 434 14.81 -5.75 21.46
CA ARG A 434 13.74 -6.76 21.27
C ARG A 434 13.29 -7.42 22.58
N ARG A 435 14.09 -7.32 23.65
CA ARG A 435 13.78 -7.83 25.00
C ARG A 435 13.19 -6.75 25.91
N ASP A 436 13.06 -5.51 25.44
CA ASP A 436 12.49 -4.42 26.22
C ASP A 436 11.02 -4.68 26.57
N ARG A 437 10.64 -4.34 27.80
CA ARG A 437 9.23 -4.28 28.19
C ARG A 437 8.59 -3.08 27.49
N LEU A 438 7.48 -3.31 26.79
CA LEU A 438 6.77 -2.27 26.04
C LEU A 438 5.43 -1.96 26.72
N SER A 439 5.24 -0.71 27.13
CA SER A 439 3.97 -0.23 27.69
C SER A 439 2.85 -0.18 26.63
N THR A 440 1.59 -0.12 27.09
CA THR A 440 0.43 0.11 26.22
C THR A 440 0.58 1.42 25.44
N CYS A 441 0.97 2.50 26.12
CA CYS A 441 1.27 3.79 25.50
C CYS A 441 2.30 3.68 24.36
N TYR A 442 3.39 2.93 24.55
CA TYR A 442 4.38 2.70 23.49
C TYR A 442 3.76 2.02 22.26
N ARG A 443 2.93 1.00 22.48
CA ARG A 443 2.26 0.25 21.40
C ARG A 443 1.28 1.16 20.63
N ASP A 444 0.54 2.00 21.32
CA ASP A 444 -0.41 2.95 20.73
C ASP A 444 0.30 4.03 19.91
N LEU A 445 1.37 4.63 20.46
CA LEU A 445 2.20 5.60 19.75
C LEU A 445 2.80 4.98 18.49
N ARG A 446 3.22 3.70 18.55
CA ARG A 446 3.79 2.99 17.41
C ARG A 446 2.73 2.74 16.35
N ALA A 447 1.51 2.39 16.75
CA ALA A 447 0.37 2.25 15.85
C ALA A 447 0.06 3.58 15.14
N ARG A 448 0.02 4.70 15.88
CA ARG A 448 -0.17 6.05 15.30
C ARG A 448 0.93 6.42 14.31
N GLN A 449 2.19 6.09 14.61
CA GLN A 449 3.30 6.34 13.68
C GLN A 449 3.15 5.51 12.41
N ALA A 450 2.76 4.24 12.51
CA ALA A 450 2.54 3.36 11.36
C ALA A 450 1.37 3.85 10.50
N GLU A 451 0.28 4.28 11.12
CA GLU A 451 -0.89 4.87 10.44
C GLU A 451 -0.49 6.13 9.66
N ALA A 452 0.23 7.07 10.30
CA ALA A 452 0.71 8.29 9.65
C ALA A 452 1.66 7.97 8.48
N ALA A 453 2.59 7.03 8.66
CA ALA A 453 3.52 6.62 7.61
C ALA A 453 2.83 5.98 6.40
N ALA A 454 1.78 5.18 6.64
CA ALA A 454 0.96 4.60 5.58
C ALA A 454 0.22 5.69 4.79
N GLY A 455 -0.39 6.66 5.48
CA GLY A 455 -1.04 7.82 4.84
C GLY A 455 -0.07 8.65 3.99
N SER A 456 1.11 8.99 4.51
CA SER A 456 2.13 9.71 3.74
C SER A 456 2.64 8.91 2.53
N ALA A 457 2.72 7.57 2.62
CA ALA A 457 3.10 6.74 1.49
C ALA A 457 2.02 6.70 0.40
N GLU A 458 0.74 6.67 0.78
CA GLU A 458 -0.38 6.72 -0.15
C GLU A 458 -0.46 8.07 -0.86
N HIS A 459 -0.33 9.17 -0.10
CA HIS A 459 -0.32 10.52 -0.65
C HIS A 459 0.81 10.72 -1.68
N ARG A 460 2.04 10.27 -1.39
CA ARG A 460 3.16 10.35 -2.36
C ARG A 460 2.87 9.57 -3.64
N ARG A 461 2.23 8.39 -3.56
CA ARG A 461 1.84 7.62 -4.75
C ARG A 461 0.76 8.31 -5.55
N HIS A 462 -0.18 8.98 -4.89
CA HIS A 462 -1.22 9.76 -5.54
C HIS A 462 -0.61 10.93 -6.31
N ARG A 463 0.19 11.76 -5.63
CA ARG A 463 0.91 12.88 -6.23
C ARG A 463 1.75 12.44 -7.42
N ALA A 464 2.51 11.36 -7.30
CA ALA A 464 3.33 10.85 -8.39
C ALA A 464 2.50 10.47 -9.63
N ARG A 465 1.29 9.93 -9.45
CA ARG A 465 0.37 9.61 -10.56
C ARG A 465 -0.23 10.86 -11.18
N GLU A 466 -0.62 11.84 -10.37
CA GLU A 466 -1.16 13.11 -10.87
C GLU A 466 -0.12 13.87 -11.68
N VAL A 467 1.08 14.03 -11.13
CA VAL A 467 2.20 14.69 -11.81
C VAL A 467 2.59 13.94 -13.09
N ALA A 468 2.63 12.60 -13.06
CA ALA A 468 2.87 11.82 -14.27
C ALA A 468 1.81 12.11 -15.36
N ARG A 469 0.52 12.19 -15.00
CA ARG A 469 -0.54 12.52 -15.96
C ARG A 469 -0.39 13.92 -16.53
N GLN A 470 0.00 14.90 -15.71
CA GLN A 470 0.26 16.26 -16.16
C GLN A 470 1.42 16.30 -17.15
N ILE A 471 2.52 15.58 -16.87
CA ILE A 471 3.64 15.45 -17.81
C ILE A 471 3.16 14.85 -19.13
N ILE A 472 2.45 13.72 -19.10
CA ILE A 472 2.02 13.04 -20.33
C ILE A 472 1.03 13.89 -21.12
N ALA A 473 0.13 14.61 -20.45
CA ALA A 473 -0.79 15.54 -21.10
C ALA A 473 -0.09 16.69 -21.82
N ALA A 474 1.09 17.12 -21.35
CA ALA A 474 1.84 18.22 -21.98
C ALA A 474 2.88 17.72 -23.00
N HIS A 475 3.53 16.59 -22.71
CA HIS A 475 4.73 16.15 -23.44
C HIS A 475 4.53 14.96 -24.36
N GLY A 476 3.38 14.29 -24.30
CA GLY A 476 3.12 13.04 -25.01
C GLY A 476 3.69 11.81 -24.29
N PRO A 477 3.38 10.60 -24.78
CA PRO A 477 3.69 9.35 -24.09
C PRO A 477 5.01 8.68 -24.53
N VAL A 478 5.76 9.29 -25.46
CA VAL A 478 7.04 8.76 -25.94
C VAL A 478 8.17 9.53 -25.27
N LEU A 479 8.72 8.95 -24.20
CA LEU A 479 9.72 9.61 -23.36
C LEU A 479 10.99 8.76 -23.23
N VAL A 480 12.14 9.42 -23.12
CA VAL A 480 13.43 8.82 -22.78
C VAL A 480 13.93 9.39 -21.45
N VAL A 481 14.49 8.55 -20.58
CA VAL A 481 15.08 8.96 -19.30
C VAL A 481 16.43 8.29 -19.11
N GLU A 482 17.36 8.97 -18.46
CA GLU A 482 18.64 8.36 -18.09
C GLU A 482 18.45 7.15 -17.13
N ASP A 483 19.27 6.12 -17.34
CA ASP A 483 19.35 4.93 -16.50
C ASP A 483 20.21 5.20 -15.26
N CYS A 484 19.67 6.00 -14.36
CA CYS A 484 20.30 6.34 -13.10
C CYS A 484 20.06 5.26 -12.04
N ASP A 485 21.11 4.85 -11.31
CA ASP A 485 20.95 3.99 -10.13
C ASP A 485 20.41 4.77 -8.93
N ILE A 486 19.08 4.84 -8.87
CA ILE A 486 18.33 5.46 -7.78
C ILE A 486 18.70 4.83 -6.41
N ARG A 487 19.15 3.57 -6.35
CA ARG A 487 19.54 2.92 -5.09
C ARG A 487 20.77 3.58 -4.49
N THR A 488 21.76 3.88 -5.33
CA THR A 488 22.97 4.62 -4.92
C THR A 488 22.61 6.01 -4.43
N TRP A 489 21.67 6.70 -5.09
CA TRP A 489 21.19 8.00 -4.61
C TRP A 489 20.54 7.92 -3.23
N TYR A 490 19.73 6.90 -2.95
CA TYR A 490 19.13 6.71 -1.61
C TYR A 490 20.18 6.48 -0.51
N ARG A 491 21.34 5.89 -0.83
CA ARG A 491 22.44 5.73 0.13
C ARG A 491 23.10 7.06 0.47
N LEU A 492 23.32 7.92 -0.52
CA LEU A 492 24.00 9.20 -0.35
C LEU A 492 23.06 10.31 0.17
N TRP A 493 21.82 10.38 -0.35
CA TRP A 493 20.89 11.49 -0.13
C TRP A 493 19.50 11.05 0.35
N GLY A 494 19.39 9.89 1.00
CA GLY A 494 18.11 9.26 1.37
C GLY A 494 17.14 10.17 2.15
N LYS A 495 17.65 11.12 2.95
CA LYS A 495 16.81 12.10 3.65
C LYS A 495 16.06 13.01 2.67
N ARG A 496 16.76 13.58 1.68
CA ARG A 496 16.19 14.47 0.65
C ARG A 496 15.31 13.68 -0.31
N LEU A 497 15.76 12.50 -0.75
CA LEU A 497 14.98 11.63 -1.63
C LEU A 497 13.71 11.08 -0.98
N SER A 498 13.67 10.96 0.34
CA SER A 498 12.44 10.56 1.04
C SER A 498 11.32 11.61 0.90
N GLN A 499 11.69 12.87 0.62
CA GLN A 499 10.79 14.00 0.42
C GLN A 499 10.35 14.14 -1.04
N THR A 500 11.30 14.06 -1.99
CA THR A 500 11.04 14.27 -3.43
C THR A 500 10.59 12.98 -4.15
N THR A 501 11.05 11.82 -3.70
CA THR A 501 10.69 10.48 -4.23
C THR A 501 10.72 10.33 -5.77
N PRO A 502 11.81 10.74 -6.46
CA PRO A 502 11.87 10.76 -7.92
C PRO A 502 11.60 9.38 -8.54
N GLY A 503 12.11 8.29 -7.96
CA GLY A 503 11.83 6.94 -8.45
C GLY A 503 10.35 6.56 -8.44
N MET A 504 9.54 7.12 -7.53
CA MET A 504 8.09 6.88 -7.52
C MET A 504 7.39 7.61 -8.67
N LEU A 505 7.86 8.81 -9.01
CA LEU A 505 7.39 9.58 -10.16
C LEU A 505 7.80 8.90 -11.47
N ILE A 506 9.06 8.48 -11.62
CA ILE A 506 9.52 7.76 -12.82
C ILE A 506 8.73 6.47 -13.03
N SER A 507 8.46 5.68 -11.97
CA SER A 507 7.59 4.51 -12.08
C SER A 507 6.11 4.83 -12.31
N ALA A 508 5.66 6.05 -12.02
CA ALA A 508 4.32 6.50 -12.38
C ALA A 508 4.26 6.94 -13.84
N LEU A 509 5.30 7.64 -14.32
CA LEU A 509 5.49 8.04 -15.71
C LEU A 509 5.53 6.84 -16.64
N ASP A 510 6.35 5.84 -16.35
CA ASP A 510 6.43 4.61 -17.15
C ASP A 510 5.05 3.96 -17.36
N ARG A 511 4.30 3.80 -16.26
CA ARG A 511 2.94 3.23 -16.32
C ARG A 511 1.96 4.12 -17.08
N GLU A 512 2.10 5.43 -17.01
CA GLU A 512 1.20 6.35 -17.71
C GLU A 512 1.56 6.44 -19.21
N CYS A 513 2.84 6.41 -19.58
CA CYS A 513 3.29 6.27 -20.97
C CYS A 513 2.67 5.04 -21.63
N GLN A 514 2.84 3.87 -21.00
CA GLN A 514 2.28 2.61 -21.48
C GLN A 514 0.74 2.67 -21.58
N ALA A 515 0.08 3.28 -20.59
CA ALA A 515 -1.38 3.39 -20.58
C ALA A 515 -1.93 4.37 -21.63
N SER A 516 -1.09 5.27 -22.13
CA SER A 516 -1.38 6.20 -23.25
C SER A 516 -0.86 5.68 -24.59
N GLY A 517 -0.43 4.41 -24.69
CA GLY A 517 0.04 3.81 -25.95
C GLY A 517 1.49 4.14 -26.34
N GLY A 518 2.25 4.81 -25.46
CA GLY A 518 3.68 5.08 -25.65
C GLY A 518 4.57 4.25 -24.74
N ARG A 519 5.79 4.76 -24.49
CA ARG A 519 6.82 4.07 -23.70
C ARG A 519 7.76 5.05 -23.02
N LEU A 520 8.29 4.65 -21.86
CA LEU A 520 9.41 5.32 -21.20
C LEU A 520 10.67 4.45 -21.34
N VAL A 521 11.62 4.87 -22.19
CA VAL A 521 12.86 4.12 -22.45
C VAL A 521 13.99 4.62 -21.58
N ARG A 522 14.89 3.72 -21.17
CA ARG A 522 16.06 3.99 -20.32
C ARG A 522 17.31 4.11 -21.18
N ALA A 523 18.03 5.21 -21.10
CA ALA A 523 19.29 5.44 -21.81
C ALA A 523 20.49 5.37 -20.86
N SER A 524 21.56 4.66 -21.21
CA SER A 524 22.77 4.62 -20.39
C SER A 524 23.38 6.01 -20.25
N THR A 525 23.71 6.38 -19.00
CA THR A 525 24.41 7.63 -18.66
C THR A 525 25.85 7.66 -19.19
N TRP A 526 26.45 6.49 -19.43
CA TRP A 526 27.83 6.36 -19.90
C TRP A 526 27.99 6.55 -21.40
N SER A 527 27.09 6.00 -22.20
CA SER A 527 27.17 6.06 -23.67
C SER A 527 26.67 7.40 -24.21
N THR A 528 25.67 7.99 -23.56
CA THR A 528 25.05 9.26 -24.00
C THR A 528 25.69 10.49 -23.36
N ALA A 529 26.10 10.41 -22.08
CA ALA A 529 26.68 11.51 -21.31
C ALA A 529 25.94 12.84 -21.51
N LEU A 530 24.60 12.84 -21.44
CA LEU A 530 23.74 13.97 -21.83
C LEU A 530 24.09 15.26 -21.08
N SER A 531 24.40 15.13 -19.79
CA SER A 531 24.80 16.27 -18.96
C SER A 531 26.09 16.96 -19.40
N GLN A 532 26.89 16.36 -20.29
CA GLN A 532 28.17 16.88 -20.79
C GLN A 532 28.15 17.26 -22.28
N HIS A 533 27.01 17.12 -22.97
CA HIS A 533 26.89 17.51 -24.37
C HIS A 533 26.02 18.77 -24.52
N CYS A 534 26.17 19.44 -25.66
CA CYS A 534 25.27 20.47 -26.17
C CYS A 534 24.41 19.90 -27.32
N LEU A 535 23.27 20.55 -27.63
CA LEU A 535 22.45 20.20 -28.80
C LEU A 535 23.20 20.32 -30.12
N CYS A 536 24.26 21.15 -30.20
CA CYS A 536 25.11 21.25 -31.38
C CYS A 536 26.12 20.08 -31.54
N GLY A 537 26.17 19.16 -30.56
CA GLY A 537 27.10 18.03 -30.51
C GLY A 537 28.39 18.28 -29.72
N GLU A 538 28.71 19.55 -29.41
CA GLU A 538 29.94 19.90 -28.68
C GLU A 538 29.93 19.36 -27.24
N ARG A 539 31.10 18.93 -26.75
CA ARG A 539 31.25 18.52 -25.35
C ARG A 539 31.53 19.73 -24.48
N VAL A 540 30.68 19.92 -23.48
CA VAL A 540 30.78 21.00 -22.50
C VAL A 540 31.05 20.37 -21.13
N SER A 541 32.30 20.48 -20.68
CA SER A 541 32.70 19.96 -19.37
C SER A 541 31.99 20.74 -18.26
N LYS A 542 31.24 20.01 -17.41
CA LYS A 542 30.46 20.56 -16.31
C LYS A 542 30.58 19.68 -15.08
N THR A 543 30.78 20.29 -13.93
CA THR A 543 30.67 19.61 -12.64
C THR A 543 29.21 19.47 -12.20
N LEU A 544 28.96 18.66 -11.17
CA LEU A 544 27.61 18.55 -10.59
C LEU A 544 27.09 19.87 -9.99
N ARG A 545 27.99 20.81 -9.66
CA ARG A 545 27.65 22.13 -9.11
C ARG A 545 27.17 23.09 -10.19
N ASP A 546 27.62 22.89 -11.43
CA ASP A 546 27.26 23.75 -12.56
C ASP A 546 25.83 23.43 -12.98
N ARG A 547 24.90 24.37 -12.69
CA ARG A 547 23.46 24.23 -12.98
C ARG A 547 23.03 24.90 -14.27
N GLU A 548 23.94 25.65 -14.89
CA GLU A 548 23.73 26.29 -16.17
C GLU A 548 24.56 25.56 -17.23
N HIS A 549 23.97 25.40 -18.41
CA HIS A 549 24.65 25.02 -19.63
C HIS A 549 25.03 26.31 -20.38
N LYS A 550 26.30 26.43 -20.77
CA LYS A 550 26.82 27.51 -21.62
C LYS A 550 27.73 26.88 -22.67
N CYS A 551 27.30 26.89 -23.92
CA CYS A 551 28.11 26.35 -25.02
C CYS A 551 28.86 27.46 -25.73
N ILE A 552 30.20 27.42 -25.71
CA ILE A 552 31.03 28.40 -26.42
C ILE A 552 30.98 28.23 -27.94
N ALA A 553 30.69 27.02 -28.43
CA ALA A 553 30.72 26.71 -29.86
C ALA A 553 29.48 27.22 -30.61
N CYS A 554 28.31 27.19 -29.98
CA CYS A 554 27.05 27.59 -30.60
C CYS A 554 26.28 28.68 -29.85
N GLY A 555 26.81 29.18 -28.73
CA GLY A 555 26.20 30.24 -27.92
C GLY A 555 25.03 29.79 -27.03
N LEU A 556 24.57 28.55 -27.13
CA LEU A 556 23.38 28.08 -26.39
C LEU A 556 23.53 28.24 -24.87
N THR A 557 22.52 28.83 -24.26
CA THR A 557 22.40 28.99 -22.81
C THR A 557 21.09 28.41 -22.27
N GLY A 558 21.14 27.75 -21.12
CA GLY A 558 19.94 27.19 -20.48
C GLY A 558 20.26 26.49 -19.16
N LYS A 559 19.23 25.97 -18.48
CA LYS A 559 19.44 25.13 -17.29
C LYS A 559 20.00 23.78 -17.72
N ARG A 560 21.05 23.30 -17.05
CA ARG A 560 21.72 22.02 -17.37
C ARG A 560 20.73 20.85 -17.43
N ASP A 561 19.82 20.78 -16.46
CA ASP A 561 18.86 19.69 -16.33
C ASP A 561 17.81 19.74 -17.47
N LEU A 562 17.40 20.94 -17.95
CA LEU A 562 16.54 21.09 -19.13
C LEU A 562 17.28 20.77 -20.44
N VAL A 563 18.54 21.18 -20.59
CA VAL A 563 19.35 20.82 -21.77
C VAL A 563 19.55 19.29 -21.84
N SER A 564 19.80 18.64 -20.70
CA SER A 564 19.96 17.18 -20.65
C SER A 564 18.65 16.48 -21.01
N ALA A 565 17.51 16.98 -20.52
CA ALA A 565 16.19 16.49 -20.89
C ALA A 565 15.89 16.69 -22.39
N ALA A 566 16.27 17.82 -22.99
CA ALA A 566 16.12 18.03 -24.42
C ALA A 566 16.98 17.06 -25.25
N LEU A 567 18.24 16.85 -24.86
CA LEU A 567 19.13 15.88 -25.51
C LEU A 567 18.60 14.45 -25.42
N ALA A 568 17.95 14.08 -24.32
CA ALA A 568 17.33 12.76 -24.18
C ALA A 568 16.26 12.47 -25.26
N ALA A 569 15.56 13.47 -25.79
CA ALA A 569 14.60 13.29 -26.89
C ALA A 569 15.27 12.83 -28.20
N PHE A 570 16.57 13.12 -28.37
CA PHE A 570 17.37 12.75 -29.54
C PHE A 570 18.22 11.51 -29.32
N VAL A 571 18.00 10.77 -28.22
CA VAL A 571 18.65 9.47 -28.03
C VAL A 571 18.01 8.43 -28.95
N ARG A 572 18.87 7.62 -29.56
CA ARG A 572 18.52 6.47 -30.39
C ARG A 572 19.12 5.21 -29.77
N PHE A 573 18.58 4.06 -30.16
CA PHE A 573 18.94 2.76 -29.61
C PHE A 573 19.16 1.78 -30.76
N ALA A 574 20.23 0.97 -30.68
CA ALA A 574 20.33 -0.21 -31.52
C ALA A 574 19.41 -1.33 -30.99
N ASP A 575 19.27 -1.43 -29.66
CA ASP A 575 18.32 -2.28 -28.95
C ASP A 575 17.65 -1.47 -27.83
N VAL A 576 16.32 -1.30 -27.92
CA VAL A 576 15.52 -0.52 -26.96
C VAL A 576 15.49 -1.17 -25.57
N ASP A 577 15.71 -2.49 -25.50
CA ASP A 577 15.72 -3.25 -24.24
C ASP A 577 17.10 -3.29 -23.56
N ASP A 578 18.18 -2.86 -24.26
CA ASP A 578 19.51 -2.67 -23.69
C ASP A 578 19.90 -1.18 -23.64
N PRO A 579 19.81 -0.53 -22.46
CA PRO A 579 20.17 0.87 -22.28
C PRO A 579 21.59 1.23 -22.73
N LYS A 580 22.52 0.26 -22.79
CA LYS A 580 23.91 0.49 -23.18
C LYS A 580 24.08 0.76 -24.67
N THR A 581 23.11 0.37 -25.49
CA THR A 581 23.12 0.63 -26.93
C THR A 581 22.62 2.02 -27.30
N ALA A 582 22.25 2.82 -26.28
CA ALA A 582 21.81 4.19 -26.47
C ALA A 582 22.95 5.07 -26.99
N TYR A 583 22.68 5.88 -28.01
CA TYR A 583 23.59 6.91 -28.52
C TYR A 583 22.81 8.20 -28.83
N LEU A 584 23.50 9.33 -28.80
CA LEU A 584 22.92 10.65 -29.09
C LEU A 584 22.97 10.92 -30.60
N ASP A 585 21.83 11.20 -31.23
CA ASP A 585 21.76 11.69 -32.61
C ASP A 585 22.04 13.19 -32.65
N THR A 586 23.33 13.53 -32.81
CA THR A 586 23.80 14.92 -32.82
C THR A 586 23.32 15.70 -34.04
N THR A 587 22.99 15.02 -35.14
CA THR A 587 22.47 15.64 -36.35
C THR A 587 21.05 16.13 -36.11
N ALA A 588 20.18 15.25 -35.58
CA ALA A 588 18.81 15.62 -35.24
C ALA A 588 18.75 16.68 -34.13
N SER A 589 19.61 16.57 -33.10
CA SER A 589 19.65 17.55 -32.02
C SER A 589 20.10 18.94 -32.51
N ARG A 590 21.08 19.00 -33.42
CA ARG A 590 21.55 20.25 -34.02
C ARG A 590 20.52 20.84 -34.95
N HIS A 591 19.84 20.00 -35.74
CA HIS A 591 18.74 20.44 -36.60
C HIS A 591 17.63 21.10 -35.75
N ALA A 592 17.18 20.44 -34.69
CA ALA A 592 16.17 21.01 -33.79
C ALA A 592 16.62 22.34 -33.17
N GLN A 593 17.88 22.47 -32.79
CA GLN A 593 18.43 23.72 -32.27
C GLN A 593 18.30 24.87 -33.28
N ILE A 594 18.66 24.62 -34.54
CA ILE A 594 18.60 25.62 -35.60
C ILE A 594 17.14 25.97 -35.94
N THR A 595 16.31 24.95 -36.08
CA THR A 595 14.91 25.09 -36.52
C THR A 595 14.05 25.84 -35.50
N TYR A 596 14.24 25.58 -34.21
CA TYR A 596 13.42 26.19 -33.15
C TYR A 596 14.04 27.44 -32.52
N ALA A 597 15.36 27.63 -32.64
CA ALA A 597 16.12 28.79 -32.19
C ALA A 597 15.62 29.37 -30.85
N GLU A 598 15.01 30.57 -30.88
CA GLU A 598 14.52 31.29 -29.70
C GLU A 598 13.52 30.49 -28.85
N SER A 599 12.58 29.79 -29.49
CA SER A 599 11.57 28.99 -28.79
C SER A 599 12.18 27.81 -28.02
N LEU A 600 13.29 27.26 -28.52
CA LEU A 600 14.03 26.24 -27.79
C LEU A 600 14.80 26.86 -26.63
N GLU A 601 15.43 28.03 -26.80
CA GLU A 601 16.10 28.70 -25.69
C GLU A 601 15.16 29.04 -24.53
N GLU A 602 13.95 29.51 -24.85
CA GLU A 602 12.90 29.76 -23.85
C GLU A 602 12.56 28.49 -23.07
N ALA A 603 12.28 27.39 -23.78
CA ALA A 603 12.00 26.09 -23.19
C ALA A 603 13.17 25.54 -22.34
N LEU A 604 14.40 25.97 -22.62
CA LEU A 604 15.59 25.56 -21.88
C LEU A 604 15.93 26.45 -20.67
N ARG A 605 15.32 27.64 -20.56
CA ARG A 605 15.49 28.56 -19.42
C ARG A 605 14.46 28.32 -18.33
N GLU A 606 13.20 28.09 -18.71
CA GLU A 606 12.09 27.93 -17.77
C GLU A 606 11.05 26.91 -18.24
N SER A 607 10.00 26.70 -17.42
CA SER A 607 8.88 25.82 -17.79
C SER A 607 7.93 26.57 -18.70
N THR A 608 7.75 26.12 -19.94
CA THR A 608 6.82 26.71 -20.90
C THR A 608 5.46 26.00 -20.92
N ALA A 609 5.38 24.77 -20.41
CA ALA A 609 4.12 24.06 -20.32
C ALA A 609 3.32 24.51 -19.08
N PRO A 610 1.98 24.67 -19.19
CA PRO A 610 1.15 25.05 -18.05
C PRO A 610 1.18 23.95 -16.99
N SER A 611 1.97 24.17 -15.94
CA SER A 611 1.92 23.37 -14.73
C SER A 611 0.68 23.79 -13.95
N GLN A 612 -0.39 22.97 -13.99
CA GLN A 612 -1.47 23.09 -13.03
C GLN A 612 -0.89 22.81 -11.64
N THR A 613 -0.44 23.88 -10.98
CA THR A 613 -0.14 23.88 -9.55
C THR A 613 -1.47 23.66 -8.86
N THR A 614 -1.88 22.40 -8.73
CA THR A 614 -3.07 22.07 -7.97
C THR A 614 -2.77 22.50 -6.54
N VAL A 615 -3.37 23.62 -6.15
CA VAL A 615 -3.34 24.10 -4.77
C VAL A 615 -3.73 22.92 -3.90
N ARG A 616 -2.84 22.59 -2.96
CA ARG A 616 -3.02 21.51 -1.99
C ARG A 616 -4.25 21.81 -1.12
N GLY A 617 -5.44 21.54 -1.63
CA GLY A 617 -6.56 21.21 -0.78
C GLY A 617 -6.17 19.98 0.04
N ALA A 618 -6.57 19.93 1.31
CA ALA A 618 -6.37 18.77 2.17
C ALA A 618 -7.16 17.55 1.67
N GLY A 619 -6.79 17.03 0.49
CA GLY A 619 -7.27 15.80 -0.10
C GLY A 619 -6.71 14.65 0.72
N HIS A 620 -7.43 14.32 1.78
CA HIS A 620 -7.17 13.14 2.56
C HIS A 620 -7.25 11.91 1.64
N ALA A 621 -6.09 11.31 1.35
CA ALA A 621 -6.04 9.99 0.74
C ALA A 621 -6.91 9.02 1.57
N ALA A 622 -7.66 8.20 0.84
CA ALA A 622 -8.86 7.51 1.28
C ALA A 622 -8.65 6.59 2.50
N VAL A 623 -9.06 7.08 3.67
CA VAL A 623 -9.47 6.23 4.79
C VAL A 623 -10.80 6.78 5.29
N PRO A 624 -11.85 5.98 5.46
CA PRO A 624 -13.07 6.44 6.12
C PRO A 624 -12.70 7.00 7.50
N ARG A 625 -12.77 8.33 7.63
CA ARG A 625 -12.75 9.01 8.91
C ARG A 625 -14.06 8.64 9.61
N GLN A 626 -14.01 7.61 10.46
CA GLN A 626 -14.91 7.54 11.59
C GLN A 626 -14.55 8.72 12.52
N ARG A 627 -15.10 9.91 12.23
CA ARG A 627 -15.08 11.04 13.16
C ARG A 627 -15.79 10.58 14.44
N ARG A 628 -15.19 10.83 15.61
CA ARG A 628 -15.92 10.88 16.89
C ARG A 628 -16.00 12.33 17.32
N GLY A 629 -17.20 12.72 17.76
CA GLY A 629 -17.43 13.59 18.92
C GLY A 629 -16.73 14.93 18.90
N THR A 630 -17.15 15.81 18.00
CA THR A 630 -17.15 17.26 18.25
C THR A 630 -18.47 17.77 17.70
N SER A 631 -19.23 18.45 18.54
CA SER A 631 -20.51 19.08 18.23
C SER A 631 -20.49 19.73 16.85
N ALA A 632 -21.52 19.46 16.04
CA ALA A 632 -21.67 20.11 14.75
C ALA A 632 -21.69 21.63 14.94
N PRO A 633 -21.10 22.43 14.03
CA PRO A 633 -21.47 23.83 13.93
C PRO A 633 -22.96 23.86 13.57
N ARG A 634 -23.75 24.60 14.37
CA ARG A 634 -25.16 24.84 14.09
C ARG A 634 -25.24 25.64 12.79
N THR A 635 -25.60 24.99 11.69
CA THR A 635 -26.18 25.70 10.55
C THR A 635 -27.62 26.04 10.94
N ALA A 636 -27.87 27.33 11.11
CA ALA A 636 -29.21 27.88 11.26
C ALA A 636 -30.04 27.54 10.03
N GLY A 637 -31.24 27.01 10.26
CA GLY A 637 -32.20 26.65 9.22
C GLY A 637 -33.46 26.13 9.90
N GLN A 638 -34.44 27.02 10.09
CA GLN A 638 -35.72 26.73 10.70
C GLN A 638 -36.44 25.58 9.98
N ARG A 639 -36.94 24.61 10.75
CA ARG A 639 -38.21 23.93 10.45
C ARG A 639 -38.92 23.58 11.75
N SER A 640 -40.21 23.88 11.73
CA SER A 640 -41.21 23.74 12.80
C SER A 640 -41.97 22.42 12.67
N ARG A 641 -41.70 21.45 13.55
CA ARG A 641 -42.72 20.57 14.16
C ARG A 641 -42.08 19.66 15.21
N ALA A 642 -42.73 19.58 16.37
CA ALA A 642 -42.36 18.71 17.48
C ALA A 642 -42.80 17.26 17.21
N THR A 643 -41.96 16.31 17.60
CA THR A 643 -42.38 14.94 17.93
C THR A 643 -42.24 14.76 19.45
N PRO A 644 -43.22 14.13 20.11
CA PRO A 644 -43.28 14.04 21.57
C PRO A 644 -42.37 12.91 22.09
N ASP A 645 -42.04 12.98 23.39
CA ASP A 645 -41.22 12.05 24.18
C ASP A 645 -39.70 12.12 24.02
N GLU A 646 -39.10 13.17 24.58
CA GLU A 646 -37.90 13.00 25.40
C GLU A 646 -37.99 13.92 26.64
N THR A 647 -38.17 13.30 27.80
CA THR A 647 -38.10 13.94 29.12
C THR A 647 -36.69 14.49 29.38
N ARG A 648 -36.56 15.82 29.39
CA ARG A 648 -35.34 16.54 29.78
C ARG A 648 -35.17 16.59 31.30
N PRO A 649 -33.94 16.46 31.83
CA PRO A 649 -33.58 17.09 33.09
C PRO A 649 -33.18 18.56 32.84
N LYS A 650 -33.86 19.46 33.55
CA LYS A 650 -33.59 20.90 33.69
C LYS A 650 -32.11 21.18 33.99
N ARG A 651 -31.55 22.17 33.29
CA ARG A 651 -30.39 22.95 33.73
C ARG A 651 -30.87 24.37 33.98
N ASP A 652 -30.54 24.87 35.16
CA ASP A 652 -30.62 26.26 35.64
C ASP A 652 -29.93 26.23 37.04
N HIS A 653 -29.08 27.14 37.51
CA HIS A 653 -28.78 28.52 37.12
C HIS A 653 -27.31 28.92 37.38
N ALA A 654 -26.99 30.12 36.89
CA ALA A 654 -25.75 30.89 37.05
C ALA A 654 -25.41 31.27 38.50
N GLY A 655 -24.11 31.44 38.79
CA GLY A 655 -23.59 32.03 40.04
C GLY A 655 -22.07 32.24 39.99
N LYS A 656 -21.62 33.43 40.40
CA LYS A 656 -20.27 34.05 40.28
C LYS A 656 -19.09 33.28 40.94
N PRO A 657 -17.82 33.64 40.61
CA PRO A 657 -16.63 32.91 41.08
C PRO A 657 -16.19 33.36 42.48
N GLY A 658 -15.86 32.41 43.36
CA GLY A 658 -15.39 32.69 44.72
C GLY A 658 -14.42 31.62 45.25
N HIS A 659 -13.31 32.13 45.79
CA HIS A 659 -12.27 31.61 46.71
C HIS A 659 -11.95 30.11 46.86
N ARG A 660 -10.63 29.85 46.84
CA ARG A 660 -9.96 28.65 47.39
C ARG A 660 -9.97 28.65 48.93
N ALA A 661 -10.27 27.49 49.51
CA ALA A 661 -9.60 26.81 50.63
C ALA A 661 -10.09 25.34 50.56
N GLY A 662 -9.31 24.27 50.67
CA GLY A 662 -8.46 23.85 51.78
C GLY A 662 -8.98 22.48 52.29
N ARG A 663 -8.06 21.52 52.47
CA ARG A 663 -8.17 20.23 53.23
C ARG A 663 -8.86 18.99 52.61
N ASN A 664 -8.00 17.95 52.49
CA ASN A 664 -8.14 16.48 52.68
C ASN A 664 -9.26 15.98 53.64
N PRO A 665 -9.48 14.66 53.86
CA PRO A 665 -9.12 13.41 53.11
C PRO A 665 -10.31 12.37 53.06
N GLN A 666 -10.03 11.11 52.64
CA GLN A 666 -10.81 9.86 52.89
C GLN A 666 -12.16 9.72 52.13
N LEU A 667 -12.66 8.59 51.59
CA LEU A 667 -12.62 7.14 51.86
C LEU A 667 -13.14 6.38 50.58
N THR A 668 -12.45 5.34 50.09
CA THR A 668 -12.85 3.91 49.95
C THR A 668 -14.15 3.50 49.22
N LEU A 669 -13.99 2.49 48.34
CA LEU A 669 -14.95 1.43 47.89
C LEU A 669 -16.13 1.96 47.03
N TRP A 670 -16.37 1.51 45.80
CA TRP A 670 -16.44 0.18 45.19
C TRP A 670 -16.03 0.18 43.71
#